data_AF-A0A2E3HIC4-F1
#
_entry.id   AF-A0A2E3HIC4-F1
#
_cell.length_a   1.000
_cell.length_b   1.000
_cell.length_c   1.000
_cell.angle_alpha   90.00
_cell.angle_beta   90.00
_cell.angle_gamma   90.00
#
_symmetry.space_group_name_H-M   'P 1'
#
loop_
_entity.id
_entity.type
_entity.pdbx_description
1 polymer ?
#
loop_
_entity_poly.entity_id
_entity_poly.type
_entity_poly.pdbx_seq_one_letter_code
_entity_poly.pdbx_strand_id
1 'polypeptide(L)'
;MQENDKALQSFLIESDENLGQLEQDIVALERSPRDNDRIASAFRAIHTIKGTCGFFGFSHLETLSHALEDLLGAMRDGDVQMDLPHATVLLDGVDEIRVFLKRIHDDGNDGDPAPQALMLRLHRLIPDRAQTGAATHPPPSASLNSEPESLEQPEPPLSPLHDEEPENNGGAHTTMAETTVRVDVVLLDKLMNVVGELVLTRNQLLQHTASQNDAQLVNLSQRLNMVTSELQEGLMQTRMQPIRNAWSTYPRLLLDLERKTGKRVTPVLKGGDTELDRSLLEAIRDPLIHLVRNAVDHGIESPEKRRAQGKPETGTLTLSAYHESGNVTVEISDDGAGLDSEKIIRRALEIGLVRPEQVEQLSEQEKIRYIFEPGFSTAETVSDLSGRGVGLDVVRTNVERIGGSIDIKSLTGRGTTLKLKIPLTLAIVPALIVRCLHQRFAIPQANLMEVVYVESDRLDKDIETVHDALVYRLRGRLLPLVDMRSLMQMGDRETEKDQFILVLTADQQEFGLLVDDVRDTEEIVVKPLGKLLKDNPCFAGATIMGDGRVALILDVKSTADFAGVTRHERKLRHQENPLAADTQPIRAAENYLLVRPDGTSGRSAISLSKVSRLEEISTDRIEYSAGREVIQYRGGILPLIRLDNHHDIRPDDQDIIRIVVQPTEFGEVGLVVNDIIDIVSDDEAAMQQNGKTEGILGTGILQGRVTDFIDCDSLFKRFHGTHGNEDSNGS
;
A
#
# COMPACT_ATOMS: atom_id res chain seq x y z
N MET A 1 -43.99 -17.74 -14.94
CA MET A 1 -43.51 -16.60 -14.12
C MET A 1 -41.99 -16.59 -13.97
N GLN A 2 -41.31 -17.74 -13.81
CA GLN A 2 -39.84 -17.80 -13.67
C GLN A 2 -39.02 -17.58 -14.97
N GLU A 3 -39.59 -17.79 -16.16
CA GLU A 3 -38.86 -17.61 -17.44
C GLU A 3 -38.75 -16.16 -17.88
N ASN A 4 -39.80 -15.35 -17.67
CA ASN A 4 -39.75 -13.91 -17.99
C ASN A 4 -38.74 -13.15 -17.12
N ASP A 5 -38.62 -13.51 -15.84
CA ASP A 5 -37.62 -12.90 -14.94
C ASP A 5 -36.19 -13.23 -15.37
N LYS A 6 -35.94 -14.46 -15.84
CA LYS A 6 -34.61 -14.84 -16.38
C LYS A 6 -34.29 -14.11 -17.67
N ALA A 7 -35.27 -14.00 -18.58
CA ALA A 7 -35.10 -13.27 -19.84
C ALA A 7 -34.85 -11.78 -19.58
N LEU A 8 -35.58 -11.18 -18.63
CA LEU A 8 -35.39 -9.79 -18.23
C LEU A 8 -34.01 -9.56 -17.58
N GLN A 9 -33.57 -10.46 -16.69
CA GLN A 9 -32.23 -10.39 -16.10
C GLN A 9 -31.12 -10.50 -17.15
N SER A 10 -31.25 -11.42 -18.11
CA SER A 10 -30.30 -11.52 -19.22
C SER A 10 -30.28 -10.24 -20.06
N PHE A 11 -31.44 -9.66 -20.37
CA PHE A 11 -31.53 -8.38 -21.08
C PHE A 11 -30.84 -7.24 -20.33
N LEU A 12 -31.03 -7.12 -19.01
CA LEU A 12 -30.41 -6.07 -18.21
C LEU A 12 -28.89 -6.19 -18.21
N ILE A 13 -28.35 -7.42 -18.08
CA ILE A 13 -26.91 -7.69 -18.11
C ILE A 13 -26.33 -7.39 -19.49
N GLU A 14 -26.95 -7.92 -20.55
CA GLU A 14 -26.49 -7.72 -21.93
C GLU A 14 -26.56 -6.25 -22.34
N SER A 15 -27.59 -5.52 -21.90
CA SER A 15 -27.71 -4.08 -22.16
C SER A 15 -26.62 -3.29 -21.44
N ASP A 16 -26.26 -3.65 -20.20
CA ASP A 16 -25.17 -3.00 -19.47
C ASP A 16 -23.81 -3.23 -20.14
N GLU A 17 -23.55 -4.44 -20.62
CA GLU A 17 -22.35 -4.79 -21.41
C GLU A 17 -22.30 -4.00 -22.73
N ASN A 18 -23.40 -3.97 -23.47
CA ASN A 18 -23.52 -3.21 -24.72
C ASN A 18 -23.32 -1.70 -24.52
N LEU A 19 -23.85 -1.13 -23.43
CA LEU A 19 -23.64 0.28 -23.10
C LEU A 19 -22.19 0.58 -22.72
N GLY A 20 -21.53 -0.32 -21.99
CA GLY A 20 -20.12 -0.20 -21.69
C GLY A 20 -19.25 -0.16 -22.96
N GLN A 21 -19.55 -1.01 -23.95
CA GLN A 21 -18.87 -1.00 -25.24
C GLN A 21 -19.18 0.27 -26.05
N LEU A 22 -20.45 0.69 -26.07
CA LEU A 22 -20.88 1.91 -26.76
C LEU A 22 -20.17 3.17 -26.23
N GLU A 23 -20.04 3.31 -24.90
CA GLU A 23 -19.30 4.42 -24.30
C GLU A 23 -17.83 4.46 -24.76
N GLN A 24 -17.16 3.30 -24.79
CA GLN A 24 -15.77 3.21 -25.24
C GLN A 24 -15.63 3.59 -26.73
N ASP A 25 -16.56 3.14 -27.56
CA ASP A 25 -16.56 3.44 -28.99
C ASP A 25 -16.83 4.93 -29.25
N ILE A 26 -17.80 5.55 -28.56
CA ILE A 26 -18.09 6.99 -28.70
C ILE A 26 -16.86 7.84 -28.38
N VAL A 27 -16.16 7.54 -27.27
CA VAL A 27 -14.98 8.33 -26.88
C VAL A 27 -13.81 8.12 -27.85
N ALA A 28 -13.65 6.92 -28.40
CA ALA A 28 -12.61 6.68 -29.38
C ALA A 28 -12.92 7.32 -30.74
N LEU A 29 -14.19 7.35 -31.14
CA LEU A 29 -14.64 8.01 -32.37
C LEU A 29 -14.40 9.52 -32.34
N GLU A 30 -14.40 10.15 -31.17
CA GLU A 30 -14.05 11.58 -31.04
C GLU A 30 -12.60 11.85 -31.47
N ARG A 31 -11.68 10.90 -31.20
CA ARG A 31 -10.27 10.97 -31.62
C ARG A 31 -10.04 10.51 -33.05
N SER A 32 -10.82 9.52 -33.48
CA SER A 32 -10.75 8.92 -34.80
C SER A 32 -12.12 8.93 -35.49
N PRO A 33 -12.61 10.11 -35.96
CA PRO A 33 -13.99 10.27 -36.46
C PRO A 33 -14.35 9.46 -37.71
N ARG A 34 -13.38 8.79 -38.34
CA ARG A 34 -13.55 7.98 -39.56
C ARG A 34 -13.31 6.49 -39.33
N ASP A 35 -13.23 6.05 -38.08
CA ASP A 35 -13.08 4.64 -37.73
C ASP A 35 -14.42 3.89 -37.94
N ASN A 36 -14.63 3.41 -39.17
CA ASN A 36 -15.88 2.75 -39.57
C ASN A 36 -16.19 1.49 -38.74
N ASP A 37 -15.16 0.78 -38.26
CA ASP A 37 -15.36 -0.43 -37.46
C ASP A 37 -15.97 -0.09 -36.09
N ARG A 38 -15.51 1.02 -35.48
CA ARG A 38 -16.10 1.54 -34.23
C ARG A 38 -17.48 2.13 -34.44
N ILE A 39 -17.74 2.82 -35.55
CA ILE A 39 -19.10 3.30 -35.87
C ILE A 39 -20.06 2.10 -36.01
N ALA A 40 -19.64 1.04 -36.71
CA ALA A 40 -20.44 -0.17 -36.87
C ALA A 40 -20.63 -0.95 -35.56
N SER A 41 -19.63 -0.95 -34.67
CA SER A 41 -19.73 -1.51 -33.32
C SER A 41 -20.76 -0.74 -32.47
N ALA A 42 -20.61 0.59 -32.38
CA ALA A 42 -21.53 1.47 -31.65
C ALA A 42 -22.98 1.35 -32.17
N PHE A 43 -23.16 1.31 -33.49
CA PHE A 43 -24.48 1.12 -34.11
C PHE A 43 -25.10 -0.23 -33.75
N ARG A 44 -24.32 -1.33 -33.77
CA ARG A 44 -24.82 -2.65 -33.38
C ARG A 44 -25.24 -2.69 -31.91
N ALA A 45 -24.45 -2.12 -31.02
CA ALA A 45 -24.76 -2.08 -29.59
C ALA A 45 -26.12 -1.42 -29.32
N ILE A 46 -26.37 -0.24 -29.91
CA ILE A 46 -27.65 0.45 -29.72
C ILE A 46 -28.82 -0.24 -30.44
N HIS A 47 -28.57 -0.83 -31.62
CA HIS A 47 -29.58 -1.56 -32.38
C HIS A 47 -30.06 -2.82 -31.63
N THR A 48 -29.14 -3.54 -30.98
CA THR A 48 -29.48 -4.68 -30.11
C THR A 48 -30.34 -4.23 -28.94
N ILE A 49 -29.99 -3.14 -28.25
CA ILE A 49 -30.79 -2.60 -27.14
C ILE A 49 -32.19 -2.22 -27.62
N LYS A 50 -32.32 -1.53 -28.77
CA LYS A 50 -33.62 -1.18 -29.37
C LYS A 50 -34.46 -2.43 -29.69
N GLY A 51 -33.85 -3.43 -30.31
CA GLY A 51 -34.52 -4.67 -30.70
C GLY A 51 -35.07 -5.43 -29.49
N THR A 52 -34.27 -5.56 -28.44
CA THR A 52 -34.66 -6.30 -27.24
C THR A 52 -35.64 -5.52 -26.37
N CYS A 53 -35.54 -4.18 -26.29
CA CYS A 53 -36.51 -3.39 -25.52
C CYS A 53 -37.91 -3.37 -26.16
N GLY A 54 -38.00 -3.42 -27.50
CA GLY A 54 -39.27 -3.57 -28.22
C GLY A 54 -39.98 -4.90 -27.93
N PHE A 55 -39.23 -5.99 -27.70
CA PHE A 55 -39.78 -7.28 -27.29
C PHE A 55 -40.44 -7.25 -25.90
N PHE A 56 -39.85 -6.50 -24.96
CA PHE A 56 -40.40 -6.34 -23.60
C PHE A 56 -41.43 -5.21 -23.46
N GLY A 57 -41.67 -4.43 -24.53
CA GLY A 57 -42.67 -3.35 -24.54
C GLY A 57 -42.22 -2.06 -23.83
N PHE A 58 -40.92 -1.84 -23.66
CA PHE A 58 -40.37 -0.62 -23.05
C PHE A 58 -40.31 0.53 -24.06
N SER A 59 -41.47 1.14 -24.33
CA SER A 59 -41.66 2.16 -25.37
C SER A 59 -40.83 3.44 -25.20
N HIS A 60 -40.58 3.88 -23.96
CA HIS A 60 -39.77 5.08 -23.70
C HIS A 60 -38.30 4.81 -23.95
N LEU A 61 -37.82 3.63 -23.53
CA LEU A 61 -36.47 3.16 -23.80
C LEU A 61 -36.22 2.97 -25.29
N GLU A 62 -37.19 2.39 -26.01
CA GLU A 62 -37.17 2.23 -27.46
C GLU A 62 -37.04 3.58 -28.17
N THR A 63 -37.81 4.58 -27.75
CA THR A 63 -37.80 5.92 -28.34
C THR A 63 -36.42 6.59 -28.24
N LEU A 64 -35.77 6.50 -27.07
CA LEU A 64 -34.43 7.06 -26.89
C LEU A 64 -33.38 6.27 -27.67
N SER A 65 -33.45 4.92 -27.64
CA SER A 65 -32.52 4.05 -28.36
C SER A 65 -32.58 4.30 -29.86
N HIS A 66 -33.78 4.54 -30.39
CA HIS A 66 -33.99 4.89 -31.79
C HIS A 66 -33.33 6.23 -32.17
N ALA A 67 -33.49 7.27 -31.34
CA ALA A 67 -32.86 8.58 -31.61
C ALA A 67 -31.32 8.52 -31.58
N LEU A 68 -30.75 7.67 -30.72
CA LEU A 68 -29.30 7.41 -30.70
C LEU A 68 -28.85 6.61 -31.92
N GLU A 69 -29.63 5.61 -32.34
CA GLU A 69 -29.40 4.83 -33.55
C GLU A 69 -29.43 5.71 -34.81
N ASP A 70 -30.37 6.65 -34.92
CA ASP A 70 -30.47 7.57 -36.06
C ASP A 70 -29.21 8.45 -36.20
N LEU A 71 -28.69 8.97 -35.08
CA LEU A 71 -27.48 9.78 -35.09
C LEU A 71 -26.25 8.96 -35.46
N LEU A 72 -26.11 7.74 -34.91
CA LEU A 72 -25.03 6.82 -35.27
C LEU A 72 -25.18 6.31 -36.72
N GLY A 73 -26.40 6.18 -37.21
CA GLY A 73 -26.71 5.85 -38.60
C GLY A 73 -26.25 6.94 -39.56
N ALA A 74 -26.52 8.21 -39.25
CA ALA A 74 -26.03 9.34 -40.02
C ALA A 74 -24.49 9.41 -40.04
N MET A 75 -23.82 9.01 -38.96
CA MET A 75 -22.36 8.89 -38.93
C MET A 75 -21.85 7.72 -39.79
N ARG A 76 -22.53 6.56 -39.72
CA ARG A 76 -22.21 5.37 -40.51
C ARG A 76 -22.34 5.63 -42.01
N ASP A 77 -23.37 6.36 -42.39
CA ASP A 77 -23.66 6.70 -43.79
C ASP A 77 -22.74 7.84 -44.30
N GLY A 78 -21.89 8.41 -43.43
CA GLY A 78 -20.93 9.46 -43.75
C GLY A 78 -21.53 10.86 -43.83
N ASP A 79 -22.80 11.02 -43.47
CA ASP A 79 -23.55 12.28 -43.48
C ASP A 79 -23.11 13.21 -42.31
N VAL A 80 -22.57 12.63 -41.23
CA VAL A 80 -22.07 13.35 -40.03
C VAL A 80 -20.69 12.81 -39.62
N GLN A 81 -19.80 13.69 -39.14
CA GLN A 81 -18.54 13.27 -38.52
C GLN A 81 -18.59 13.52 -37.01
N MET A 82 -17.99 12.61 -36.23
CA MET A 82 -17.91 12.74 -34.78
C MET A 82 -17.11 13.99 -34.39
N ASP A 83 -17.69 14.80 -33.49
CA ASP A 83 -17.02 15.90 -32.80
C ASP A 83 -17.44 15.93 -31.32
N LEU A 84 -16.90 16.89 -30.56
CA LEU A 84 -17.17 17.02 -29.13
C LEU A 84 -18.68 17.20 -28.80
N PRO A 85 -19.45 18.09 -29.47
CA PRO A 85 -20.91 18.13 -29.35
C PRO A 85 -21.62 16.79 -29.56
N HIS A 86 -21.26 16.05 -30.61
CA HIS A 86 -21.86 14.75 -30.92
C HIS A 86 -21.53 13.69 -29.86
N ALA A 87 -20.25 13.57 -29.49
CA ALA A 87 -19.80 12.59 -28.50
C ALA A 87 -20.55 12.73 -27.18
N THR A 88 -20.79 13.96 -26.73
CA THR A 88 -21.49 14.14 -25.46
C THR A 88 -22.99 14.01 -25.55
N VAL A 89 -23.65 14.38 -26.66
CA VAL A 89 -25.09 14.07 -26.75
C VAL A 89 -25.33 12.56 -26.74
N LEU A 90 -24.42 11.78 -27.34
CA LEU A 90 -24.46 10.32 -27.33
C LEU A 90 -24.21 9.78 -25.92
N LEU A 91 -23.21 10.30 -25.20
CA LEU A 91 -22.95 9.91 -23.80
C LEU A 91 -24.10 10.30 -22.85
N ASP A 92 -24.69 11.50 -23.01
CA ASP A 92 -25.88 11.92 -22.26
C ASP A 92 -27.07 10.97 -22.54
N GLY A 93 -27.18 10.45 -23.77
CA GLY A 93 -28.16 9.43 -24.14
C GLY A 93 -27.89 8.07 -23.48
N VAL A 94 -26.63 7.64 -23.45
CA VAL A 94 -26.25 6.40 -22.75
C VAL A 94 -26.59 6.47 -21.25
N ASP A 95 -26.35 7.61 -20.60
CA ASP A 95 -26.75 7.81 -19.21
C ASP A 95 -28.24 7.64 -18.99
N GLU A 96 -29.04 8.24 -19.86
CA GLU A 96 -30.49 8.16 -19.73
C GLU A 96 -30.98 6.72 -19.97
N ILE A 97 -30.35 5.96 -20.88
CA ILE A 97 -30.59 4.50 -21.00
C ILE A 97 -30.24 3.78 -19.69
N ARG A 98 -29.12 4.08 -19.04
CA ARG A 98 -28.77 3.46 -17.74
C ARG A 98 -29.82 3.79 -16.67
N VAL A 99 -30.37 4.99 -16.67
CA VAL A 99 -31.49 5.37 -15.78
C VAL A 99 -32.72 4.51 -16.07
N PHE A 100 -33.07 4.31 -17.34
CA PHE A 100 -34.16 3.41 -17.72
C PHE A 100 -33.92 1.97 -17.28
N LEU A 101 -32.73 1.39 -17.55
CA LEU A 101 -32.42 0.02 -17.13
C LEU A 101 -32.50 -0.16 -15.62
N LYS A 102 -32.07 0.85 -14.84
CA LYS A 102 -32.21 0.83 -13.39
C LYS A 102 -33.68 0.87 -12.94
N ARG A 103 -34.52 1.72 -13.55
CA ARG A 103 -35.96 1.74 -13.27
C ARG A 103 -36.63 0.42 -13.64
N ILE A 104 -36.25 -0.19 -14.76
CA ILE A 104 -36.78 -1.49 -15.18
C ILE A 104 -36.37 -2.58 -14.17
N HIS A 105 -35.14 -2.54 -13.67
CA HIS A 105 -34.69 -3.46 -12.62
C HIS A 105 -35.48 -3.28 -11.31
N ASP A 106 -35.73 -2.04 -10.89
CA ASP A 106 -36.33 -1.74 -9.59
C ASP A 106 -37.88 -1.83 -9.60
N ASP A 107 -38.52 -1.36 -10.68
CA ASP A 107 -39.98 -1.14 -10.79
C ASP A 107 -40.66 -1.98 -11.90
N GLY A 108 -39.88 -2.70 -12.72
CA GLY A 108 -40.39 -3.56 -13.81
C GLY A 108 -40.97 -2.80 -15.01
N ASN A 109 -40.80 -1.47 -15.08
CA ASN A 109 -41.29 -0.61 -16.16
C ASN A 109 -40.27 0.50 -16.47
N ASP A 110 -40.41 1.15 -17.64
CA ASP A 110 -39.50 2.21 -18.08
C ASP A 110 -39.87 3.62 -17.57
N GLY A 111 -40.97 3.78 -16.83
CA GLY A 111 -41.31 5.03 -16.15
C GLY A 111 -41.60 6.20 -17.10
N ASP A 112 -41.08 7.39 -16.77
CA ASP A 112 -41.30 8.61 -17.55
C ASP A 112 -40.40 8.70 -18.81
N PRO A 113 -40.85 9.37 -19.88
CA PRO A 113 -40.07 9.59 -21.10
C PRO A 113 -38.73 10.31 -20.87
N ALA A 114 -37.78 10.09 -21.79
CA ALA A 114 -36.49 10.78 -21.78
C ALA A 114 -36.66 12.31 -21.81
N PRO A 115 -35.77 13.08 -21.16
CA PRO A 115 -35.87 14.54 -21.11
C PRO A 115 -36.00 15.17 -22.50
N GLN A 116 -37.05 15.98 -22.71
CA GLN A 116 -37.31 16.62 -24.01
C GLN A 116 -36.10 17.42 -24.53
N ALA A 117 -35.32 18.02 -23.62
CA ALA A 117 -34.10 18.76 -23.95
C ALA A 117 -33.02 17.87 -24.58
N LEU A 118 -32.88 16.62 -24.12
CA LEU A 118 -31.94 15.65 -24.68
C LEU A 118 -32.39 15.21 -26.07
N MET A 119 -33.67 14.86 -26.23
CA MET A 119 -34.25 14.48 -27.51
C MET A 119 -34.09 15.58 -28.57
N LEU A 120 -34.34 16.84 -28.20
CA LEU A 120 -34.14 17.99 -29.10
C LEU A 120 -32.66 18.18 -29.50
N ARG A 121 -31.71 17.89 -28.61
CA ARG A 121 -30.28 17.97 -28.92
C ARG A 121 -29.86 16.87 -29.90
N LEU A 122 -30.35 15.64 -29.71
CA LEU A 122 -30.09 14.51 -30.62
C LEU A 122 -30.59 14.82 -32.04
N HIS A 123 -31.85 15.24 -32.17
CA HIS A 123 -32.46 15.54 -33.48
C HIS A 123 -31.77 16.71 -34.20
N ARG A 124 -31.30 17.73 -33.46
CA ARG A 124 -30.61 18.89 -34.07
C ARG A 124 -29.27 18.55 -34.69
N LEU A 125 -28.64 17.45 -34.27
CA LEU A 125 -27.33 17.03 -34.73
C LEU A 125 -27.42 16.06 -35.92
N ILE A 126 -28.63 15.68 -36.33
CA ILE A 126 -28.88 14.93 -37.57
C ILE A 126 -29.12 15.94 -38.70
N PRO A 127 -28.39 15.86 -39.83
CA PRO A 127 -28.60 16.74 -40.95
C PRO A 127 -29.99 16.53 -41.56
N ASP A 128 -30.66 17.63 -41.86
CA ASP A 128 -32.02 17.67 -42.40
C ASP A 128 -32.00 17.10 -43.84
N ARG A 129 -32.21 15.79 -44.00
CA ARG A 129 -32.58 15.26 -45.32
C ARG A 129 -33.97 15.79 -45.64
N ALA A 130 -33.97 16.81 -46.49
CA ALA A 130 -35.16 17.49 -46.99
C ALA A 130 -36.32 16.55 -47.30
N GLN A 131 -37.49 17.02 -46.88
CA GLN A 131 -38.84 16.66 -47.29
C GLN A 131 -39.08 16.77 -48.82
N THR A 132 -38.25 16.18 -49.67
CA THR A 132 -38.48 16.10 -51.11
C THR A 132 -38.70 14.67 -51.53
N GLY A 133 -39.96 14.26 -51.49
CA GLY A 133 -40.39 12.96 -52.00
C GLY A 133 -41.88 12.61 -51.82
N ALA A 134 -42.76 13.59 -51.65
CA ALA A 134 -44.20 13.36 -51.73
C ALA A 134 -44.68 13.54 -53.19
N ALA A 135 -44.93 12.44 -53.90
CA ALA A 135 -45.83 12.40 -55.04
C ALA A 135 -46.44 10.99 -55.25
N THR A 136 -47.63 10.82 -54.66
CA THR A 136 -48.85 10.19 -55.25
C THR A 136 -48.81 8.75 -55.78
N HIS A 137 -49.48 7.82 -55.07
CA HIS A 137 -50.82 7.28 -55.43
C HIS A 137 -51.37 6.33 -54.32
N PRO A 138 -52.69 6.01 -54.28
CA PRO A 138 -53.54 5.85 -53.09
C PRO A 138 -53.93 4.36 -52.81
N PRO A 139 -54.76 4.05 -51.79
CA PRO A 139 -54.88 2.69 -51.24
C PRO A 139 -55.80 1.76 -52.06
N PRO A 140 -55.74 0.44 -51.79
CA PRO A 140 -56.97 -0.18 -51.33
C PRO A 140 -56.80 -1.18 -50.17
N SER A 141 -57.84 -1.15 -49.36
CA SER A 141 -58.37 -2.14 -48.44
C SER A 141 -58.19 -3.63 -48.81
N ALA A 142 -57.81 -4.39 -47.78
CA ALA A 142 -58.29 -5.72 -47.38
C ALA A 142 -58.91 -6.67 -48.43
N SER A 143 -58.24 -7.80 -48.65
CA SER A 143 -58.86 -9.14 -48.68
C SER A 143 -57.81 -10.23 -48.42
N LEU A 144 -58.24 -11.22 -47.64
CA LEU A 144 -57.51 -12.38 -47.12
C LEU A 144 -57.11 -13.39 -48.21
N ASN A 145 -55.91 -13.95 -48.06
CA ASN A 145 -55.46 -15.34 -48.28
C ASN A 145 -54.09 -15.43 -48.97
N SER A 146 -53.07 -15.84 -48.23
CA SER A 146 -52.27 -17.05 -48.51
C SER A 146 -51.16 -17.20 -47.47
N GLU A 147 -51.10 -18.39 -46.87
CA GLU A 147 -50.10 -18.88 -45.91
C GLU A 147 -48.64 -18.66 -46.35
N PRO A 148 -47.71 -18.52 -45.37
CA PRO A 148 -46.29 -18.33 -45.63
C PRO A 148 -45.56 -19.66 -45.89
N GLU A 149 -44.78 -19.67 -46.97
CA GLU A 149 -43.83 -20.71 -47.34
C GLU A 149 -42.56 -20.56 -46.49
N SER A 150 -42.33 -21.52 -45.60
CA SER A 150 -41.20 -21.64 -44.69
C SER A 150 -39.97 -22.21 -45.39
N LEU A 151 -38.86 -21.45 -45.41
CA LEU A 151 -37.53 -21.95 -45.73
C LEU A 151 -36.83 -22.35 -44.43
N GLU A 152 -36.65 -23.65 -44.27
CA GLU A 152 -36.12 -24.35 -43.09
C GLU A 152 -34.77 -24.99 -43.45
N GLN A 153 -33.73 -24.75 -42.64
CA GLN A 153 -32.48 -25.52 -42.60
C GLN A 153 -31.62 -25.09 -41.38
N PRO A 154 -30.83 -25.98 -40.77
CA PRO A 154 -31.28 -27.07 -39.90
C PRO A 154 -30.58 -27.11 -38.52
N GLU A 155 -31.29 -27.57 -37.49
CA GLU A 155 -30.73 -28.01 -36.20
C GLU A 155 -30.01 -29.38 -36.35
N PRO A 156 -28.88 -29.62 -35.65
CA PRO A 156 -28.35 -30.97 -35.49
C PRO A 156 -29.02 -31.72 -34.32
N PRO A 157 -29.16 -33.05 -34.40
CA PRO A 157 -30.06 -33.83 -33.56
C PRO A 157 -29.45 -34.28 -32.23
N LEU A 158 -30.30 -34.39 -31.21
CA LEU A 158 -30.09 -35.21 -30.01
C LEU A 158 -30.54 -36.65 -30.26
N SER A 159 -29.70 -37.64 -29.94
CA SER A 159 -30.11 -39.02 -29.61
C SER A 159 -28.99 -39.79 -28.87
N PRO A 160 -29.31 -40.87 -28.14
CA PRO A 160 -28.74 -41.19 -26.82
C PRO A 160 -27.77 -42.40 -26.75
N LEU A 161 -27.17 -42.55 -25.57
CA LEU A 161 -26.29 -43.58 -24.99
C LEU A 161 -26.37 -45.02 -25.56
N HIS A 162 -25.21 -45.60 -25.93
CA HIS A 162 -24.69 -46.90 -25.47
C HIS A 162 -23.19 -47.08 -25.78
N ASP A 163 -22.54 -47.88 -24.91
CA ASP A 163 -21.12 -48.22 -24.80
C ASP A 163 -20.45 -48.84 -26.04
N GLU A 164 -19.18 -48.47 -26.28
CA GLU A 164 -18.04 -49.38 -26.56
C GLU A 164 -16.73 -48.57 -26.74
N GLU A 165 -15.72 -48.85 -25.92
CA GLU A 165 -14.30 -48.52 -26.12
C GLU A 165 -13.57 -49.73 -26.78
N PRO A 166 -12.30 -49.65 -27.25
CA PRO A 166 -11.49 -48.51 -27.68
C PRO A 166 -10.67 -48.78 -28.98
N GLU A 167 -10.00 -47.73 -29.53
CA GLU A 167 -8.55 -47.68 -29.87
C GLU A 167 -8.16 -46.71 -31.03
N ASN A 168 -7.42 -45.68 -30.60
CA ASN A 168 -6.11 -45.22 -31.10
C ASN A 168 -5.93 -44.36 -32.38
N ASN A 169 -5.37 -43.16 -32.10
CA ASN A 169 -4.30 -42.41 -32.77
C ASN A 169 -4.63 -41.30 -33.80
N GLY A 170 -4.26 -40.06 -33.45
CA GLY A 170 -3.76 -39.07 -34.41
C GLY A 170 -4.26 -37.63 -34.33
N GLY A 171 -3.83 -36.88 -33.31
CA GLY A 171 -3.50 -35.44 -33.32
C GLY A 171 -4.38 -34.43 -34.07
N ALA A 172 -5.17 -33.65 -33.32
CA ALA A 172 -5.51 -32.27 -33.66
C ALA A 172 -5.69 -31.44 -32.37
N HIS A 173 -5.01 -30.30 -32.31
CA HIS A 173 -5.09 -29.33 -31.22
C HIS A 173 -6.54 -28.87 -31.00
N THR A 174 -7.12 -29.24 -29.87
CA THR A 174 -8.33 -28.63 -29.33
C THR A 174 -7.97 -27.26 -28.78
N THR A 175 -8.49 -26.21 -29.41
CA THR A 175 -8.65 -24.90 -28.78
C THR A 175 -9.51 -25.09 -27.55
N MET A 176 -8.91 -24.99 -26.36
CA MET A 176 -9.62 -25.01 -25.10
C MET A 176 -10.62 -23.84 -25.10
N ALA A 177 -11.91 -24.15 -25.25
CA ALA A 177 -12.95 -23.21 -24.88
C ALA A 177 -12.76 -22.93 -23.38
N GLU A 178 -12.44 -21.70 -23.02
CA GLU A 178 -12.33 -21.28 -21.63
C GLU A 178 -13.67 -21.54 -20.93
N THR A 179 -13.71 -22.58 -20.12
CA THR A 179 -14.83 -22.86 -19.21
C THR A 179 -14.81 -21.84 -18.09
N THR A 180 -15.39 -20.67 -18.34
CA THR A 180 -15.58 -19.66 -17.29
C THR A 180 -16.85 -19.99 -16.49
N VAL A 181 -16.75 -19.94 -15.17
CA VAL A 181 -17.87 -20.15 -14.25
C VAL A 181 -18.20 -18.82 -13.60
N ARG A 182 -19.45 -18.36 -13.74
CA ARG A 182 -19.93 -17.16 -13.03
C ARG A 182 -20.16 -17.52 -11.57
N VAL A 183 -19.42 -16.86 -10.68
CA VAL A 183 -19.48 -17.06 -9.22
C VAL A 183 -20.01 -15.79 -8.56
N ASP A 184 -20.94 -15.95 -7.61
CA ASP A 184 -21.44 -14.84 -6.80
C ASP A 184 -20.30 -14.27 -5.92
N VAL A 185 -20.20 -12.95 -5.90
CA VAL A 185 -19.24 -12.17 -5.11
C VAL A 185 -19.36 -12.48 -3.62
N VAL A 186 -20.58 -12.64 -3.13
CA VAL A 186 -20.86 -12.93 -1.71
C VAL A 186 -20.27 -14.28 -1.30
N LEU A 187 -20.22 -15.24 -2.23
CA LEU A 187 -19.61 -16.55 -1.98
C LEU A 187 -18.08 -16.45 -1.86
N LEU A 188 -17.44 -15.68 -2.75
CA LEU A 188 -15.99 -15.43 -2.70
C LEU A 188 -15.58 -14.73 -1.39
N ASP A 189 -16.33 -13.72 -0.96
CA ASP A 189 -16.09 -13.04 0.32
C ASP A 189 -16.27 -13.98 1.53
N LYS A 190 -17.25 -14.89 1.48
CA LYS A 190 -17.42 -15.92 2.51
C LYS A 190 -16.24 -16.89 2.55
N LEU A 191 -15.76 -17.34 1.39
CA LEU A 191 -14.57 -18.19 1.29
C LEU A 191 -13.34 -17.48 1.87
N MET A 192 -13.14 -16.19 1.55
CA MET A 192 -12.03 -15.40 2.09
C MET A 192 -12.06 -15.33 3.62
N ASN A 193 -13.23 -15.18 4.22
CA ASN A 193 -13.36 -15.19 5.68
C ASN A 193 -12.98 -16.56 6.27
N VAL A 194 -13.43 -17.65 5.66
CA VAL A 194 -13.10 -19.02 6.10
C VAL A 194 -11.61 -19.31 5.96
N VAL A 195 -10.99 -18.88 4.86
CA VAL A 195 -9.54 -18.99 4.68
C VAL A 195 -8.79 -18.12 5.68
N GLY A 196 -9.27 -16.92 5.96
CA GLY A 196 -8.72 -16.08 7.04
C GLY A 196 -8.78 -16.78 8.40
N GLU A 197 -9.91 -17.42 8.75
CA GLU A 197 -10.02 -18.23 9.97
C GLU A 197 -9.10 -19.46 9.95
N LEU A 198 -8.91 -20.08 8.79
CA LEU A 198 -7.99 -21.21 8.63
C LEU A 198 -6.53 -20.79 8.80
N VAL A 199 -6.12 -19.65 8.25
CA VAL A 199 -4.79 -19.05 8.44
C VAL A 199 -4.56 -18.72 9.91
N LEU A 200 -5.57 -18.14 10.58
CA LEU A 200 -5.50 -17.89 12.01
C LEU A 200 -5.33 -19.19 12.77
N THR A 201 -6.21 -20.18 12.56
CA THR A 201 -6.18 -21.51 13.22
C THR A 201 -4.84 -22.21 13.02
N ARG A 202 -4.29 -22.16 11.80
CA ARG A 202 -2.95 -22.65 11.47
C ARG A 202 -1.88 -21.95 12.30
N ASN A 203 -1.93 -20.62 12.44
CA ASN A 203 -0.96 -19.88 13.24
C ASN A 203 -1.06 -20.24 14.74
N GLN A 204 -2.27 -20.46 15.27
CA GLN A 204 -2.46 -20.97 16.65
C GLN A 204 -1.79 -22.34 16.82
N LEU A 205 -1.98 -23.22 15.84
CA LEU A 205 -1.40 -24.56 15.85
C LEU A 205 0.14 -24.50 15.79
N LEU A 206 0.70 -23.63 14.96
CA LEU A 206 2.16 -23.40 14.89
C LEU A 206 2.73 -22.86 16.20
N GLN A 207 2.05 -21.89 16.84
CA GLN A 207 2.47 -21.36 18.15
C GLN A 207 2.43 -22.45 19.24
N HIS A 208 1.37 -23.25 19.30
CA HIS A 208 1.26 -24.33 20.29
C HIS A 208 2.29 -25.45 20.04
N THR A 209 2.57 -25.78 18.78
CA THR A 209 3.52 -26.83 18.43
C THR A 209 4.97 -26.38 18.62
N ALA A 210 5.28 -25.09 18.49
CA ALA A 210 6.60 -24.57 18.84
C ALA A 210 6.97 -24.78 20.32
N SER A 211 5.97 -24.90 21.20
CA SER A 211 6.17 -25.18 22.63
C SER A 211 6.30 -26.67 22.97
N GLN A 212 6.03 -27.57 22.03
CA GLN A 212 6.08 -29.02 22.21
C GLN A 212 7.23 -29.62 21.39
N ASN A 213 8.12 -30.39 22.02
CA ASN A 213 9.24 -31.11 21.35
C ASN A 213 8.77 -32.33 20.52
N ASP A 214 7.61 -32.26 19.85
CA ASP A 214 7.09 -33.32 18.99
C ASP A 214 7.41 -33.04 17.51
N ALA A 215 8.45 -33.71 17.01
CA ALA A 215 8.91 -33.58 15.64
C ALA A 215 7.87 -34.00 14.58
N GLN A 216 6.96 -34.93 14.90
CA GLN A 216 5.90 -35.33 13.95
C GLN A 216 4.85 -34.24 13.83
N LEU A 217 4.49 -33.63 14.96
CA LEU A 217 3.50 -32.57 15.01
C LEU A 217 4.01 -31.28 14.34
N VAL A 218 5.30 -30.95 14.49
CA VAL A 218 5.95 -29.85 13.75
C VAL A 218 5.89 -30.08 12.24
N ASN A 219 6.22 -31.28 11.75
CA ASN A 219 6.16 -31.60 10.33
C ASN A 219 4.73 -31.53 9.75
N LEU A 220 3.74 -32.05 10.48
CA LEU A 220 2.33 -31.95 10.08
C LEU A 220 1.85 -30.49 10.03
N SER A 221 2.30 -29.67 10.98
CA SER A 221 1.99 -28.23 11.04
C SER A 221 2.62 -27.47 9.88
N GLN A 222 3.85 -27.79 9.49
CA GLN A 222 4.51 -27.23 8.31
C GLN A 222 3.78 -27.63 7.01
N ARG A 223 3.29 -28.86 6.91
CA ARG A 223 2.52 -29.30 5.74
C ARG A 223 1.16 -28.63 5.66
N LEU A 224 0.48 -28.45 6.80
CA LEU A 224 -0.76 -27.70 6.89
C LEU A 224 -0.52 -26.24 6.48
N ASN A 225 0.58 -25.62 6.93
CA ASN A 225 1.01 -24.29 6.50
C ASN A 225 1.09 -24.19 4.96
N MET A 226 1.81 -25.10 4.31
CA MET A 226 1.98 -25.09 2.86
C MET A 226 0.63 -25.18 2.12
N VAL A 227 -0.22 -26.16 2.46
CA VAL A 227 -1.53 -26.34 1.82
C VAL A 227 -2.47 -25.15 2.05
N THR A 228 -2.42 -24.57 3.26
CA THR A 228 -3.24 -23.40 3.58
C THR A 228 -2.80 -22.17 2.79
N SER A 229 -1.48 -22.01 2.61
CA SER A 229 -0.92 -20.90 1.84
C SER A 229 -1.24 -21.03 0.35
N GLU A 230 -1.15 -22.24 -0.22
CA GLU A 230 -1.57 -22.52 -1.60
C GLU A 230 -3.06 -22.24 -1.82
N LEU A 231 -3.92 -22.62 -0.86
CA LEU A 231 -5.35 -22.36 -0.92
C LEU A 231 -5.63 -20.86 -0.86
N GLN A 232 -4.94 -20.13 0.03
CA GLN A 232 -5.04 -18.68 0.12
C GLN A 232 -4.62 -18.00 -1.20
N GLU A 233 -3.49 -18.39 -1.78
CA GLU A 233 -3.00 -17.84 -3.04
C GLU A 233 -3.99 -18.10 -4.18
N GLY A 234 -4.47 -19.33 -4.32
CA GLY A 234 -5.46 -19.70 -5.34
C GLY A 234 -6.76 -18.91 -5.20
N LEU A 235 -7.27 -18.73 -3.98
CA LEU A 235 -8.47 -17.93 -3.76
C LEU A 235 -8.23 -16.44 -4.07
N MET A 236 -7.06 -15.90 -3.71
CA MET A 236 -6.70 -14.52 -4.05
C MET A 236 -6.69 -14.32 -5.57
N GLN A 237 -6.07 -15.24 -6.33
CA GLN A 237 -6.07 -15.19 -7.80
C GLN A 237 -7.49 -15.18 -8.38
N THR A 238 -8.43 -15.95 -7.83
CA THR A 238 -9.83 -15.93 -8.32
C THR A 238 -10.58 -14.61 -8.03
N ARG A 239 -10.08 -13.80 -7.10
CA ARG A 239 -10.66 -12.50 -6.71
C ARG A 239 -9.99 -11.31 -7.41
N MET A 240 -8.80 -11.52 -7.98
CA MET A 240 -8.07 -10.48 -8.68
C MET A 240 -8.88 -9.95 -9.85
N GLN A 241 -8.88 -8.62 -9.99
CA GLN A 241 -9.46 -7.94 -11.12
C GLN A 241 -8.41 -7.06 -11.79
N PRO A 242 -8.45 -6.94 -13.12
CA PRO A 242 -7.54 -6.09 -13.85
C PRO A 242 -7.85 -4.61 -13.56
N ILE A 243 -6.81 -3.81 -13.32
CA ILE A 243 -6.95 -2.41 -12.91
C ILE A 243 -7.63 -1.54 -13.97
N ARG A 244 -7.64 -1.96 -15.25
CA ARG A 244 -8.39 -1.28 -16.33
C ARG A 244 -9.86 -1.01 -15.97
N ASN A 245 -10.45 -1.85 -15.12
CA ASN A 245 -11.83 -1.67 -14.64
C ASN A 245 -12.00 -0.38 -13.82
N ALA A 246 -10.98 0.04 -13.05
CA ALA A 246 -11.00 1.32 -12.32
C ALA A 246 -10.84 2.53 -13.26
N TRP A 247 -10.22 2.36 -14.43
CA TRP A 247 -9.97 3.43 -15.41
C TRP A 247 -11.06 3.55 -16.48
N SER A 248 -12.02 2.61 -16.51
CA SER A 248 -13.12 2.57 -17.50
C SER A 248 -13.88 3.89 -17.64
N THR A 249 -14.01 4.65 -16.54
CA THR A 249 -14.72 5.95 -16.51
C THR A 249 -13.87 7.16 -16.89
N TYR A 250 -12.55 7.00 -17.05
CA TYR A 250 -11.64 8.13 -17.27
C TYR A 250 -11.76 8.79 -18.63
N PRO A 251 -11.99 8.07 -19.73
CA PRO A 251 -12.18 8.72 -21.03
C PRO A 251 -13.33 9.75 -20.99
N ARG A 252 -14.41 9.42 -20.30
CA ARG A 252 -15.54 10.32 -20.09
C ARG A 252 -15.22 11.47 -19.13
N LEU A 253 -14.57 11.18 -18.00
CA LEU A 253 -14.13 12.22 -17.05
C LEU A 253 -13.24 13.27 -17.73
N LEU A 254 -12.32 12.85 -18.60
CA LEU A 254 -11.43 13.75 -19.32
C LEU A 254 -12.20 14.62 -20.33
N LEU A 255 -13.20 14.07 -21.01
CA LEU A 255 -14.06 14.83 -21.93
C LEU A 255 -14.86 15.92 -21.18
N ASP A 256 -15.38 15.58 -20.00
CA ASP A 256 -16.11 16.52 -19.14
C ASP A 256 -15.19 17.63 -18.60
N LEU A 257 -13.95 17.28 -18.23
CA LEU A 257 -12.95 18.25 -17.77
C LEU A 257 -12.46 19.15 -18.90
N GLU A 258 -12.28 18.63 -20.11
CA GLU A 258 -11.93 19.42 -21.29
C GLU A 258 -13.01 20.46 -21.60
N ARG A 259 -14.29 20.07 -21.53
CA ARG A 259 -15.42 20.99 -21.71
C ARG A 259 -15.45 22.12 -20.68
N LYS A 260 -15.15 21.79 -19.42
CA LYS A 260 -15.19 22.78 -18.32
C LYS A 260 -13.98 23.70 -18.30
N THR A 261 -12.80 23.18 -18.62
CA THR A 261 -11.53 23.91 -18.47
C THR A 261 -10.97 24.46 -19.78
N GLY A 262 -11.44 23.94 -20.93
CA GLY A 262 -10.91 24.24 -22.26
C GLY A 262 -9.52 23.65 -22.52
N LYS A 263 -9.04 22.73 -21.68
CA LYS A 263 -7.71 22.11 -21.79
C LYS A 263 -7.81 20.76 -22.47
N ARG A 264 -7.03 20.57 -23.55
CA ARG A 264 -7.01 19.31 -24.32
C ARG A 264 -6.03 18.32 -23.70
N VAL A 265 -6.48 17.09 -23.44
CA VAL A 265 -5.66 16.05 -22.79
C VAL A 265 -5.83 14.70 -23.47
N THR A 266 -4.70 14.05 -23.77
CA THR A 266 -4.67 12.67 -24.26
C THR A 266 -4.23 11.72 -23.15
N PRO A 267 -5.08 10.76 -22.72
CA PRO A 267 -4.69 9.70 -21.81
C PRO A 267 -3.87 8.63 -22.51
N VAL A 268 -2.81 8.19 -21.85
CA VAL A 268 -1.99 7.03 -22.23
C VAL A 268 -2.09 6.01 -21.10
N LEU A 269 -2.82 4.92 -21.35
CA LEU A 269 -3.02 3.84 -20.37
C LEU A 269 -2.00 2.73 -20.63
N LYS A 270 -1.26 2.32 -19.61
CA LYS A 270 -0.26 1.23 -19.67
C LYS A 270 -0.48 0.26 -18.51
N GLY A 271 -0.35 -1.04 -18.79
CA GLY A 271 -0.49 -2.06 -17.75
C GLY A 271 -1.91 -2.20 -17.19
N GLY A 272 -2.94 -1.95 -18.01
CA GLY A 272 -4.34 -2.13 -17.61
C GLY A 272 -4.70 -3.55 -17.17
N ASP A 273 -3.91 -4.54 -17.56
CA ASP A 273 -4.07 -5.94 -17.19
C ASP A 273 -3.40 -6.29 -15.85
N THR A 274 -2.75 -5.32 -15.18
CA THR A 274 -2.21 -5.55 -13.84
C THR A 274 -3.35 -5.85 -12.88
N GLU A 275 -3.24 -7.01 -12.24
CA GLU A 275 -4.23 -7.55 -11.33
C GLU A 275 -4.10 -6.92 -9.93
N LEU A 276 -5.26 -6.58 -9.36
CA LEU A 276 -5.42 -6.06 -8.01
C LEU A 276 -6.67 -6.65 -7.36
N ASP A 277 -6.65 -6.83 -6.04
CA ASP A 277 -7.83 -7.29 -5.30
C ASP A 277 -9.02 -6.35 -5.51
N ARG A 278 -10.21 -6.92 -5.73
CA ARG A 278 -11.44 -6.15 -5.98
C ARG A 278 -11.71 -5.08 -4.93
N SER A 279 -11.52 -5.38 -3.65
CA SER A 279 -11.83 -4.42 -2.58
C SER A 279 -10.83 -3.26 -2.56
N LEU A 280 -9.56 -3.53 -2.88
CA LEU A 280 -8.55 -2.50 -3.09
C LEU A 280 -8.84 -1.67 -4.34
N LEU A 281 -9.29 -2.31 -5.42
CA LEU A 281 -9.69 -1.66 -6.67
C LEU A 281 -10.87 -0.69 -6.46
N GLU A 282 -11.89 -1.12 -5.72
CA GLU A 282 -13.03 -0.27 -5.35
C GLU A 282 -12.59 0.90 -4.45
N ALA A 283 -11.70 0.65 -3.48
CA ALA A 283 -11.22 1.67 -2.55
C ALA A 283 -10.34 2.73 -3.22
N ILE A 284 -9.59 2.37 -4.27
CA ILE A 284 -8.66 3.30 -4.93
C ILE A 284 -9.28 4.09 -6.07
N ARG A 285 -10.48 3.71 -6.54
CA ARG A 285 -11.17 4.39 -7.64
C ARG A 285 -11.32 5.90 -7.41
N ASP A 286 -11.81 6.30 -6.23
CA ASP A 286 -12.02 7.70 -5.87
C ASP A 286 -10.70 8.50 -5.76
N PRO A 287 -9.66 8.01 -5.04
CA PRO A 287 -8.32 8.59 -5.06
C PRO A 287 -7.77 8.85 -6.47
N LEU A 288 -7.84 7.88 -7.37
CA LEU A 288 -7.31 8.02 -8.72
C LEU A 288 -8.10 9.05 -9.55
N ILE A 289 -9.44 9.06 -9.45
CA ILE A 289 -10.29 10.09 -10.09
C ILE A 289 -9.87 11.49 -9.63
N HIS A 290 -9.61 11.65 -8.34
CA HIS A 290 -9.15 12.93 -7.79
C HIS A 290 -7.80 13.32 -8.40
N LEU A 291 -6.82 12.42 -8.40
CA LEU A 291 -5.49 12.71 -8.93
C LEU A 291 -5.53 13.09 -10.43
N VAL A 292 -6.34 12.38 -11.23
CA VAL A 292 -6.58 12.72 -12.64
C VAL A 292 -7.17 14.12 -12.77
N ARG A 293 -8.16 14.47 -11.96
CA ARG A 293 -8.74 15.82 -11.95
C ARG A 293 -7.70 16.89 -11.63
N ASN A 294 -6.89 16.69 -10.59
CA ASN A 294 -5.85 17.65 -10.20
C ASN A 294 -4.80 17.82 -11.32
N ALA A 295 -4.44 16.73 -11.98
CA ALA A 295 -3.53 16.79 -13.12
C ALA A 295 -4.11 17.64 -14.26
N VAL A 296 -5.41 17.56 -14.57
CA VAL A 296 -6.02 18.37 -15.63
C VAL A 296 -6.28 19.82 -15.18
N ASP A 297 -6.87 20.02 -13.99
CA ASP A 297 -7.29 21.34 -13.50
C ASP A 297 -6.09 22.23 -13.15
N HIS A 298 -5.03 21.66 -12.57
CA HIS A 298 -3.87 22.42 -12.09
C HIS A 298 -2.57 22.08 -12.81
N GLY A 299 -2.37 20.82 -13.21
CA GLY A 299 -1.14 20.38 -13.88
C GLY A 299 -1.03 20.86 -15.33
N ILE A 300 -1.98 20.46 -16.18
CA ILE A 300 -1.97 20.75 -17.61
C ILE A 300 -2.26 22.23 -17.86
N GLU A 301 -1.44 22.90 -18.67
CA GLU A 301 -1.64 24.29 -19.05
C GLU A 301 -2.65 24.44 -20.21
N SER A 302 -3.17 25.65 -20.44
CA SER A 302 -4.04 25.91 -21.59
C SER A 302 -3.27 25.77 -22.92
N PRO A 303 -3.96 25.43 -24.04
CA PRO A 303 -3.36 25.35 -25.38
C PRO A 303 -2.45 26.54 -25.73
N GLU A 304 -2.88 27.76 -25.39
CA GLU A 304 -2.15 29.00 -25.64
C GLU A 304 -0.84 29.06 -24.84
N LYS A 305 -0.88 28.72 -23.53
CA LYS A 305 0.29 28.70 -22.66
C LYS A 305 1.28 27.62 -23.09
N ARG A 306 0.79 26.44 -23.48
CA ARG A 306 1.64 25.35 -23.98
C ARG A 306 2.38 25.74 -25.25
N ARG A 307 1.69 26.38 -26.20
CA ARG A 307 2.30 26.90 -27.44
C ARG A 307 3.37 27.96 -27.14
N ALA A 308 3.12 28.86 -26.19
CA ALA A 308 4.10 29.86 -25.75
C ALA A 308 5.37 29.24 -25.11
N GLN A 309 5.22 28.07 -24.49
CA GLN A 309 6.33 27.32 -23.87
C GLN A 309 6.96 26.28 -24.80
N GLY A 310 6.55 26.21 -26.08
CA GLY A 310 7.07 25.24 -27.05
C GLY A 310 6.60 23.80 -26.83
N LYS A 311 5.57 23.58 -26.01
CA LYS A 311 4.97 22.27 -25.77
C LYS A 311 3.87 21.96 -26.80
N PRO A 312 3.54 20.67 -27.03
CA PRO A 312 2.37 20.28 -27.82
C PRO A 312 1.09 20.90 -27.26
N GLU A 313 0.17 21.28 -28.15
CA GLU A 313 -1.11 21.91 -27.79
C GLU A 313 -1.96 21.01 -26.87
N THR A 314 -1.92 19.71 -27.12
CA THR A 314 -2.59 18.68 -26.31
C THR A 314 -1.63 18.18 -25.23
N GLY A 315 -2.07 18.21 -23.98
CA GLY A 315 -1.34 17.64 -22.84
C GLY A 315 -1.40 16.11 -22.83
N THR A 316 -0.40 15.48 -22.22
CA THR A 316 -0.34 14.02 -22.07
C THR A 316 -0.53 13.64 -20.61
N LEU A 317 -1.50 12.76 -20.34
CA LEU A 317 -1.69 12.16 -19.02
C LEU A 317 -1.44 10.66 -19.12
N THR A 318 -0.34 10.19 -18.54
CA THR A 318 0.01 8.77 -18.51
C THR A 318 -0.47 8.13 -17.22
N LEU A 319 -1.19 7.02 -17.33
CA LEU A 319 -1.51 6.15 -16.22
C LEU A 319 -0.86 4.80 -16.47
N SER A 320 0.00 4.38 -15.56
CA SER A 320 0.67 3.09 -15.61
C SER A 320 0.41 2.29 -14.35
N ALA A 321 0.20 0.99 -14.49
CA ALA A 321 0.20 0.06 -13.38
C ALA A 321 1.15 -1.11 -13.68
N TYR A 322 1.84 -1.57 -12.65
CA TYR A 322 2.74 -2.73 -12.74
C TYR A 322 3.03 -3.31 -11.36
N HIS A 323 3.47 -4.57 -11.30
CA HIS A 323 3.91 -5.22 -10.07
C HIS A 323 5.37 -4.87 -9.76
N GLU A 324 5.63 -4.43 -8.53
CA GLU A 324 6.97 -4.08 -8.04
C GLU A 324 7.11 -4.53 -6.58
N SER A 325 8.06 -5.44 -6.29
CA SER A 325 8.40 -5.86 -4.92
C SER A 325 7.21 -6.31 -4.07
N GLY A 326 6.31 -7.14 -4.61
CA GLY A 326 5.13 -7.64 -3.89
C GLY A 326 4.02 -6.60 -3.69
N ASN A 327 4.14 -5.43 -4.32
CA ASN A 327 3.13 -4.38 -4.35
C ASN A 327 2.66 -4.13 -5.79
N VAL A 328 1.41 -3.68 -5.94
CA VAL A 328 0.92 -3.05 -7.17
C VAL A 328 1.31 -1.59 -7.11
N THR A 329 2.10 -1.14 -8.07
CA THR A 329 2.46 0.25 -8.22
C THR A 329 1.58 0.87 -9.29
N VAL A 330 0.91 1.97 -8.95
CA VAL A 330 0.11 2.79 -9.87
C VAL A 330 0.74 4.16 -9.97
N GLU A 331 1.15 4.54 -11.18
CA GLU A 331 1.77 5.81 -11.49
C GLU A 331 0.84 6.66 -12.35
N ILE A 332 0.66 7.92 -11.94
CA ILE A 332 -0.07 8.93 -12.70
C ILE A 332 0.91 10.05 -13.01
N SER A 333 1.17 10.29 -14.28
CA SER A 333 2.12 11.30 -14.74
C SER A 333 1.50 12.26 -15.75
N ASP A 334 1.68 13.55 -15.55
CA ASP A 334 1.35 14.59 -16.52
C ASP A 334 2.61 15.26 -17.08
N ASP A 335 2.49 15.89 -18.25
CA ASP A 335 3.55 16.70 -18.89
C ASP A 335 3.31 18.22 -18.72
N GLY A 336 2.58 18.59 -17.66
CA GLY A 336 2.11 19.93 -17.39
C GLY A 336 3.18 20.87 -16.83
N ALA A 337 2.73 21.88 -16.09
CA ALA A 337 3.59 22.92 -15.54
C ALA A 337 4.50 22.43 -14.41
N GLY A 338 4.22 21.25 -13.85
CA GLY A 338 4.86 20.78 -12.63
C GLY A 338 4.48 21.62 -11.40
N LEU A 339 5.07 21.28 -10.27
CA LEU A 339 4.90 21.97 -9.01
C LEU A 339 6.05 22.96 -8.80
N ASP A 340 5.72 24.08 -8.19
CA ASP A 340 6.66 25.13 -7.79
C ASP A 340 6.95 24.95 -6.29
N SER A 341 8.13 24.43 -5.98
CA SER A 341 8.56 24.15 -4.60
C SER A 341 8.71 25.43 -3.78
N GLU A 342 9.11 26.55 -4.39
CA GLU A 342 9.23 27.85 -3.72
C GLU A 342 7.85 28.38 -3.35
N LYS A 343 6.87 28.28 -4.25
CA LYS A 343 5.49 28.68 -3.95
C LYS A 343 4.87 27.84 -2.84
N ILE A 344 5.11 26.52 -2.85
CA ILE A 344 4.64 25.60 -1.80
C ILE A 344 5.22 26.01 -0.44
N ILE A 345 6.54 26.20 -0.36
CA ILE A 345 7.19 26.58 0.89
C ILE A 345 6.77 27.97 1.37
N ARG A 346 6.63 28.94 0.46
CA ARG A 346 6.13 30.27 0.82
C ARG A 346 4.76 30.18 1.49
N ARG A 347 3.88 29.36 0.94
CA ARG A 347 2.55 29.12 1.52
C ARG A 347 2.64 28.36 2.85
N ALA A 348 3.55 27.40 2.97
CA ALA A 348 3.79 26.67 4.21
C ALA A 348 4.32 27.57 5.34
N LEU A 349 5.15 28.57 5.00
CA LEU A 349 5.61 29.62 5.93
C LEU A 349 4.45 30.52 6.38
N GLU A 350 3.57 30.93 5.46
CA GLU A 350 2.39 31.78 5.77
C GLU A 350 1.40 31.10 6.73
N ILE A 351 1.19 29.78 6.57
CA ILE A 351 0.29 28.98 7.39
C ILE A 351 0.99 28.53 8.69
N GLY A 352 2.31 28.71 8.81
CA GLY A 352 3.09 28.36 10.00
C GLY A 352 3.43 26.86 10.13
N LEU A 353 3.38 26.12 9.02
CA LEU A 353 3.78 24.71 8.96
C LEU A 353 5.31 24.53 8.99
N VAL A 354 6.05 25.49 8.43
CA VAL A 354 7.52 25.48 8.34
C VAL A 354 8.07 26.76 8.95
N ARG A 355 9.24 26.70 9.60
CA ARG A 355 9.97 27.89 10.07
C ARG A 355 11.02 28.32 9.03
N PRO A 356 11.34 29.62 8.91
CA PRO A 356 12.33 30.10 7.94
C PRO A 356 13.69 29.38 8.02
N GLU A 357 14.15 29.07 9.23
CA GLU A 357 15.42 28.38 9.50
C GLU A 357 15.45 26.94 8.96
N GLN A 358 14.29 26.28 8.83
CA GLN A 358 14.20 24.89 8.36
C GLN A 358 14.21 24.81 6.83
N VAL A 359 13.87 25.89 6.13
CA VAL A 359 13.73 25.89 4.66
C VAL A 359 15.04 25.58 3.95
N GLU A 360 16.17 26.06 4.49
CA GLU A 360 17.50 25.87 3.89
C GLU A 360 18.01 24.43 4.01
N GLN A 361 17.45 23.63 4.92
CA GLN A 361 17.85 22.23 5.14
C GLN A 361 17.02 21.24 4.31
N LEU A 362 15.88 21.67 3.75
CA LEU A 362 14.97 20.81 3.02
C LEU A 362 15.44 20.60 1.58
N SER A 363 15.48 19.35 1.15
CA SER A 363 15.61 18.97 -0.25
C SER A 363 14.37 19.36 -1.06
N GLU A 364 14.51 19.48 -2.38
CA GLU A 364 13.38 19.80 -3.27
C GLU A 364 12.21 18.81 -3.15
N GLN A 365 12.50 17.52 -2.94
CA GLN A 365 11.47 16.51 -2.71
C GLN A 365 10.72 16.74 -1.40
N GLU A 366 11.42 17.07 -0.32
CA GLU A 366 10.79 17.36 0.97
C GLU A 366 9.95 18.63 0.90
N LYS A 367 10.40 19.66 0.17
CA LYS A 367 9.62 20.87 -0.07
C LYS A 367 8.29 20.57 -0.77
N ILE A 368 8.30 19.69 -1.78
CA ILE A 368 7.08 19.31 -2.52
C ILE A 368 6.14 18.48 -1.64
N ARG A 369 6.66 17.63 -0.74
CA ARG A 369 5.84 16.76 0.14
C ARG A 369 4.88 17.54 1.05
N TYR A 370 5.15 18.80 1.35
CA TYR A 370 4.22 19.67 2.11
C TYR A 370 2.85 19.83 1.45
N ILE A 371 2.71 19.52 0.15
CA ILE A 371 1.41 19.52 -0.53
C ILE A 371 0.42 18.49 0.03
N PHE A 372 0.91 17.48 0.75
CA PHE A 372 0.09 16.48 1.43
C PHE A 372 -0.32 16.87 2.85
N GLU A 373 0.09 18.04 3.35
CA GLU A 373 -0.28 18.48 4.70
C GLU A 373 -1.77 18.84 4.79
N PRO A 374 -2.44 18.51 5.92
CA PRO A 374 -3.86 18.80 6.09
C PRO A 374 -4.18 20.29 5.91
N GLY A 375 -5.20 20.59 5.10
CA GLY A 375 -5.62 21.97 4.83
C GLY A 375 -4.64 22.76 3.95
N PHE A 376 -3.63 22.12 3.36
CA PHE A 376 -2.74 22.75 2.40
C PHE A 376 -3.39 22.82 1.02
N SER A 377 -3.59 24.05 0.52
CA SER A 377 -3.99 24.31 -0.86
C SER A 377 -3.21 25.50 -1.41
N THR A 378 -2.72 25.36 -2.63
CA THR A 378 -1.98 26.41 -3.36
C THR A 378 -2.91 27.35 -4.15
N ALA A 379 -4.22 27.10 -4.13
CA ALA A 379 -5.21 27.92 -4.82
C ALA A 379 -5.58 29.17 -3.99
N GLU A 380 -5.40 30.36 -4.58
CA GLU A 380 -5.78 31.65 -3.98
C GLU A 380 -7.31 31.86 -3.93
N THR A 381 -8.07 31.07 -4.69
CA THR A 381 -9.54 31.09 -4.72
C THR A 381 -10.08 29.68 -4.52
N VAL A 382 -10.95 29.50 -3.53
CA VAL A 382 -11.78 28.29 -3.40
C VAL A 382 -12.69 28.25 -4.61
N SER A 383 -12.43 27.34 -5.56
CA SER A 383 -13.36 27.17 -6.68
C SER A 383 -14.61 26.46 -6.16
N ASP A 384 -15.78 27.01 -6.47
CA ASP A 384 -17.11 26.45 -6.14
C ASP A 384 -17.35 25.04 -6.73
N LEU A 385 -16.40 24.52 -7.51
CA LEU A 385 -16.46 23.21 -8.16
C LEU A 385 -16.00 22.06 -7.24
N SER A 386 -15.28 22.36 -6.15
CA SER A 386 -14.81 21.37 -5.17
C SER A 386 -15.69 21.40 -3.92
N GLY A 387 -16.93 20.91 -4.05
CA GLY A 387 -17.97 20.91 -3.02
C GLY A 387 -17.67 20.18 -1.69
N ARG A 388 -16.40 19.90 -1.35
CA ARG A 388 -15.95 19.44 -0.01
C ARG A 388 -14.55 19.91 0.42
N GLY A 389 -13.85 20.78 -0.32
CA GLY A 389 -12.51 21.24 0.09
C GLY A 389 -11.50 20.11 0.26
N VAL A 390 -11.45 19.17 -0.68
CA VAL A 390 -10.65 17.93 -0.60
C VAL A 390 -9.28 18.22 -1.23
N GLY A 391 -8.21 18.19 -0.43
CA GLY A 391 -6.84 18.33 -0.91
C GLY A 391 -6.19 16.99 -1.27
N LEU A 392 -4.89 17.03 -1.60
CA LEU A 392 -4.07 15.84 -1.77
C LEU A 392 -3.86 15.08 -0.44
N ASP A 393 -4.12 15.72 0.69
CA ASP A 393 -4.17 15.13 2.03
C ASP A 393 -5.19 13.98 2.12
N VAL A 394 -6.41 14.17 1.64
CA VAL A 394 -7.45 13.13 1.67
C VAL A 394 -7.10 11.95 0.78
N VAL A 395 -6.43 12.20 -0.36
CA VAL A 395 -5.91 11.13 -1.22
C VAL A 395 -4.86 10.31 -0.46
N ARG A 396 -3.91 10.96 0.21
CA ARG A 396 -2.89 10.30 1.03
C ARG A 396 -3.54 9.47 2.14
N THR A 397 -4.45 10.04 2.94
CA THR A 397 -5.14 9.32 4.01
C THR A 397 -5.89 8.09 3.48
N ASN A 398 -6.56 8.21 2.33
CA ASN A 398 -7.28 7.09 1.73
C ASN A 398 -6.36 5.95 1.27
N VAL A 399 -5.19 6.29 0.72
CA VAL A 399 -4.18 5.32 0.28
C VAL A 399 -3.49 4.66 1.48
N GLU A 400 -3.15 5.43 2.51
CA GLU A 400 -2.56 4.90 3.76
C GLU A 400 -3.53 3.97 4.49
N ARG A 401 -4.84 4.27 4.48
CA ARG A 401 -5.89 3.44 5.09
C ARG A 401 -6.01 2.04 4.49
N ILE A 402 -5.60 1.86 3.22
CA ILE A 402 -5.58 0.54 2.57
C ILE A 402 -4.20 -0.14 2.68
N GLY A 403 -3.31 0.36 3.54
CA GLY A 403 -1.95 -0.14 3.71
C GLY A 403 -1.00 0.25 2.59
N GLY A 404 -1.39 1.23 1.76
CA GLY A 404 -0.57 1.76 0.68
C GLY A 404 0.27 2.96 1.09
N SER A 405 1.09 3.45 0.16
CA SER A 405 1.82 4.72 0.29
C SER A 405 1.73 5.52 -1.00
N ILE A 406 1.87 6.84 -0.89
CA ILE A 406 1.90 7.75 -2.03
C ILE A 406 3.19 8.57 -1.99
N ASP A 407 3.84 8.68 -3.14
CA ASP A 407 5.03 9.49 -3.37
C ASP A 407 4.77 10.45 -4.55
N ILE A 408 5.47 11.58 -4.55
CA ILE A 408 5.33 12.62 -5.57
C ILE A 408 6.69 13.09 -6.05
N LYS A 409 6.84 13.15 -7.37
CA LYS A 409 8.01 13.72 -8.04
C LYS A 409 7.51 14.74 -9.05
N SER A 410 8.01 15.96 -8.96
CA SER A 410 7.60 17.03 -9.88
C SER A 410 8.78 17.89 -10.25
N LEU A 411 8.78 18.36 -11.48
CA LEU A 411 9.79 19.28 -12.02
C LEU A 411 9.06 20.40 -12.74
N THR A 412 9.31 21.64 -12.31
CA THR A 412 8.70 22.83 -12.91
C THR A 412 8.98 22.88 -14.42
N GLY A 413 7.93 23.05 -15.21
CA GLY A 413 7.93 23.04 -16.67
C GLY A 413 7.96 21.65 -17.33
N ARG A 414 8.15 20.56 -16.58
CA ARG A 414 8.20 19.19 -17.13
C ARG A 414 7.03 18.28 -16.72
N GLY A 415 6.28 18.67 -15.69
CA GLY A 415 5.10 17.94 -15.22
C GLY A 415 5.29 17.29 -13.87
N THR A 416 4.29 16.51 -13.45
CA THR A 416 4.25 15.84 -12.15
C THR A 416 4.00 14.34 -12.33
N THR A 417 4.65 13.53 -11.49
CA THR A 417 4.45 12.09 -11.39
C THR A 417 4.09 11.74 -9.94
N LEU A 418 2.94 11.12 -9.76
CA LEU A 418 2.45 10.57 -8.49
C LEU A 418 2.57 9.06 -8.55
N LYS A 419 3.18 8.45 -7.53
CA LYS A 419 3.42 7.01 -7.44
C LYS A 419 2.71 6.45 -6.21
N LEU A 420 1.71 5.60 -6.43
CA LEU A 420 0.95 4.93 -5.39
C LEU A 420 1.44 3.49 -5.31
N LYS A 421 1.87 3.05 -4.13
CA LYS A 421 2.23 1.65 -3.86
C LYS A 421 1.12 1.03 -3.02
N ILE A 422 0.54 -0.06 -3.50
CA ILE A 422 -0.61 -0.72 -2.90
C ILE A 422 -0.23 -2.19 -2.68
N PRO A 423 -0.47 -2.77 -1.50
CA PRO A 423 -0.23 -4.19 -1.28
C PRO A 423 -1.14 -5.05 -2.17
N LEU A 424 -0.66 -6.23 -2.61
CA LEU A 424 -1.49 -7.16 -3.41
C LEU A 424 -2.60 -7.85 -2.61
N THR A 425 -2.49 -7.89 -1.27
CA THR A 425 -3.35 -8.69 -0.39
C THR A 425 -3.99 -7.86 0.72
N LEU A 426 -5.02 -8.41 1.37
CA LEU A 426 -5.43 -7.96 2.71
C LEU A 426 -4.18 -7.91 3.59
N ALA A 427 -3.86 -6.72 4.10
CA ALA A 427 -2.58 -6.45 4.73
C ALA A 427 -2.33 -7.40 5.91
N ILE A 428 -1.43 -8.35 5.73
CA ILE A 428 -0.79 -9.07 6.83
C ILE A 428 0.32 -8.15 7.32
N VAL A 429 0.18 -7.67 8.56
CA VAL A 429 1.13 -6.73 9.16
C VAL A 429 1.78 -7.41 10.35
N PRO A 430 3.12 -7.41 10.47
CA PRO A 430 3.77 -7.83 11.71
C PRO A 430 3.48 -6.78 12.79
N ALA A 431 2.94 -7.22 13.92
CA ALA A 431 2.60 -6.34 15.03
C ALA A 431 3.07 -6.90 16.36
N LEU A 432 3.59 -6.02 17.21
CA LEU A 432 3.86 -6.34 18.60
C LEU A 432 2.56 -6.31 19.38
N ILE A 433 2.24 -7.40 20.07
CA ILE A 433 1.04 -7.46 20.90
C ILE A 433 1.37 -6.88 22.28
N VAL A 434 0.56 -5.93 22.72
CA VAL A 434 0.74 -5.24 24.00
C VAL A 434 -0.54 -5.34 24.80
N ARG A 435 -0.42 -5.35 26.12
CA ARG A 435 -1.57 -5.47 27.03
C ARG A 435 -1.65 -4.26 27.93
N CYS A 436 -2.87 -3.77 28.08
CA CYS A 436 -3.23 -2.77 29.09
C CYS A 436 -4.44 -3.32 29.86
N LEU A 437 -4.26 -3.52 31.16
CA LEU A 437 -5.16 -4.27 32.03
C LEU A 437 -5.49 -5.65 31.45
N HIS A 438 -6.76 -5.83 31.04
CA HIS A 438 -7.27 -7.08 30.47
C HIS A 438 -7.43 -7.02 28.95
N GLN A 439 -7.15 -5.88 28.31
CA GLN A 439 -7.29 -5.70 26.87
C GLN A 439 -5.95 -5.79 26.15
N ARG A 440 -6.00 -6.26 24.90
CA ARG A 440 -4.83 -6.39 24.03
C ARG A 440 -4.95 -5.44 22.86
N PHE A 441 -3.80 -4.87 22.51
CA PHE A 441 -3.64 -3.97 21.38
C PHE A 441 -2.50 -4.48 20.52
N ALA A 442 -2.58 -4.24 19.22
CA ALA A 442 -1.54 -4.58 18.27
C ALA A 442 -0.86 -3.29 17.79
N ILE A 443 0.46 -3.23 17.93
CA ILE A 443 1.28 -2.10 17.51
C ILE A 443 2.08 -2.51 16.27
N PRO A 444 1.85 -1.88 15.09
CA PRO A 444 2.61 -2.21 13.89
C PRO A 444 4.12 -2.09 14.12
N GLN A 445 4.86 -3.16 13.79
CA GLN A 445 6.30 -3.20 14.06
C GLN A 445 7.08 -2.15 13.25
N ALA A 446 6.57 -1.75 12.09
CA ALA A 446 7.17 -0.71 11.26
C ALA A 446 7.31 0.65 11.97
N ASN A 447 6.52 0.88 13.02
CA ASN A 447 6.56 2.10 13.82
C ASN A 447 7.32 1.95 15.14
N LEU A 448 7.78 0.74 15.48
CA LEU A 448 8.44 0.43 16.75
C LEU A 448 9.97 0.50 16.60
N MET A 449 10.62 1.37 17.38
CA MET A 449 12.07 1.53 17.39
C MET A 449 12.73 0.65 18.45
N GLU A 450 12.27 0.74 19.69
CA GLU A 450 12.76 -0.09 20.80
C GLU A 450 11.70 -0.24 21.90
N VAL A 451 11.90 -1.22 22.79
CA VAL A 451 11.06 -1.45 23.97
C VAL A 451 11.93 -1.27 25.20
N VAL A 452 11.53 -0.36 26.08
CA VAL A 452 12.23 -0.06 27.33
C VAL A 452 11.40 -0.62 28.49
N TYR A 453 12.03 -1.42 29.33
CA TYR A 453 11.43 -1.92 30.57
C TYR A 453 11.72 -0.95 31.72
N VAL A 454 10.71 -0.63 32.51
CA VAL A 454 10.83 0.27 33.65
C VAL A 454 10.30 -0.44 34.90
N GLU A 455 11.20 -0.62 35.87
CA GLU A 455 10.89 -1.21 37.17
C GLU A 455 9.97 -0.28 37.99
N SER A 456 9.01 -0.86 38.69
CA SER A 456 8.02 -0.17 39.53
C SER A 456 8.62 0.77 40.59
N ASP A 457 9.81 0.46 41.10
CA ASP A 457 10.52 1.26 42.12
C ASP A 457 11.27 2.48 41.54
N ARG A 458 11.48 2.50 40.22
CA ARG A 458 12.12 3.60 39.47
C ARG A 458 11.16 4.41 38.64
N LEU A 459 9.93 3.94 38.47
CA LEU A 459 8.86 4.58 37.70
C LEU A 459 8.69 6.08 38.02
N ASP A 460 8.67 6.45 39.30
CA ASP A 460 8.49 7.84 39.75
C ASP A 460 9.78 8.69 39.68
N LYS A 461 10.95 8.03 39.52
CA LYS A 461 12.24 8.71 39.39
C LYS A 461 12.62 8.96 37.93
N ASP A 462 12.29 8.01 37.06
CA ASP A 462 12.69 8.03 35.65
C ASP A 462 11.62 8.69 34.77
N ILE A 463 10.36 8.75 35.24
CA ILE A 463 9.26 9.44 34.58
C ILE A 463 8.96 10.74 35.32
N GLU A 464 9.34 11.85 34.71
CA GLU A 464 9.11 13.19 35.23
C GLU A 464 7.86 13.80 34.56
N THR A 465 7.17 14.71 35.26
CA THR A 465 6.07 15.49 34.65
C THR A 465 6.56 16.91 34.37
N VAL A 466 6.59 17.30 33.09
CA VAL A 466 7.02 18.63 32.63
C VAL A 466 5.85 19.31 31.92
N HIS A 467 5.35 20.42 32.47
CA HIS A 467 4.24 21.22 31.90
C HIS A 467 3.01 20.38 31.50
N ASP A 468 2.60 19.47 32.40
CA ASP A 468 1.48 18.52 32.26
C ASP A 468 1.69 17.37 31.24
N ALA A 469 2.92 17.18 30.72
CA ALA A 469 3.30 15.99 29.97
C ALA A 469 4.23 15.09 30.77
N LEU A 470 3.97 13.78 30.69
CA LEU A 470 4.90 12.76 31.16
C LEU A 470 6.10 12.71 30.22
N VAL A 471 7.30 12.65 30.76
CA VAL A 471 8.54 12.52 29.99
C VAL A 471 9.44 11.47 30.63
N TYR A 472 10.18 10.75 29.80
CA TYR A 472 11.17 9.76 30.23
C TYR A 472 12.54 10.13 29.68
N ARG A 473 13.58 10.03 30.51
CA ARG A 473 14.93 10.38 30.07
C ARG A 473 15.61 9.18 29.41
N LEU A 474 15.47 9.06 28.10
CA LEU A 474 16.11 8.01 27.31
C LEU A 474 17.48 8.50 26.82
N ARG A 475 18.57 7.95 27.38
CA ARG A 475 19.96 8.26 26.98
C ARG A 475 20.27 9.77 26.97
N GLY A 476 19.84 10.46 28.03
CA GLY A 476 20.01 11.90 28.20
C GLY A 476 19.01 12.80 27.46
N ARG A 477 18.17 12.24 26.57
CA ARG A 477 17.10 12.98 25.86
C ARG A 477 15.76 12.83 26.55
N LEU A 478 14.96 13.90 26.56
CA LEU A 478 13.60 13.87 27.07
C LEU A 478 12.65 13.28 26.01
N LEU A 479 12.21 12.05 26.23
CA LEU A 479 11.22 11.38 25.41
C LEU A 479 9.82 11.68 25.96
N PRO A 480 8.92 12.33 25.20
CA PRO A 480 7.54 12.54 25.64
C PRO A 480 6.82 11.19 25.73
N LEU A 481 6.09 10.99 26.83
CA LEU A 481 5.33 9.77 27.10
C LEU A 481 3.83 10.00 26.93
N VAL A 482 3.18 9.02 26.33
CA VAL A 482 1.73 8.87 26.27
C VAL A 482 1.37 7.63 27.08
N ASP A 483 0.51 7.80 28.08
CA ASP A 483 -0.03 6.67 28.83
C ASP A 483 -1.22 6.06 28.11
N MET A 484 -1.10 4.78 27.72
CA MET A 484 -2.15 4.05 27.01
C MET A 484 -3.43 3.92 27.84
N ARG A 485 -3.34 3.79 29.17
CA ARG A 485 -4.54 3.71 30.04
C ARG A 485 -5.30 5.02 30.04
N SER A 486 -4.59 6.13 30.19
CA SER A 486 -5.14 7.48 30.11
C SER A 486 -5.75 7.75 28.73
N LEU A 487 -5.05 7.37 27.65
CA LEU A 487 -5.51 7.52 26.27
C LEU A 487 -6.82 6.77 26.01
N MET A 488 -6.93 5.54 26.54
CA MET A 488 -8.09 4.67 26.35
C MET A 488 -9.19 4.84 27.41
N GLN A 489 -9.00 5.77 28.36
CA GLN A 489 -9.91 6.00 29.49
C GLN A 489 -10.18 4.72 30.31
N MET A 490 -9.15 3.89 30.48
CA MET A 490 -9.26 2.55 31.07
C MET A 490 -9.02 2.50 32.58
N GLY A 491 -8.99 3.64 33.26
CA GLY A 491 -8.72 3.77 34.69
C GLY A 491 -7.34 4.34 34.97
N ASP A 492 -7.01 4.50 36.25
CA ASP A 492 -5.77 5.16 36.68
C ASP A 492 -4.54 4.24 36.54
N ARG A 493 -3.37 4.88 36.51
CA ARG A 493 -2.07 4.21 36.47
C ARG A 493 -1.84 3.43 37.77
N GLU A 494 -1.48 2.14 37.64
CA GLU A 494 -0.94 1.38 38.78
C GLU A 494 0.57 1.60 38.83
N THR A 495 1.06 2.35 39.81
CA THR A 495 2.50 2.63 40.00
C THR A 495 3.24 1.48 40.68
N GLU A 496 2.52 0.51 41.24
CA GLU A 496 3.10 -0.62 41.99
C GLU A 496 3.50 -1.81 41.11
N LYS A 497 3.38 -1.70 39.78
CA LYS A 497 3.76 -2.75 38.83
C LYS A 497 4.72 -2.21 37.80
N ASP A 498 5.63 -3.08 37.36
CA ASP A 498 6.56 -2.76 36.29
C ASP A 498 5.78 -2.43 35.01
N GLN A 499 6.34 -1.54 34.21
CA GLN A 499 5.72 -1.08 32.97
C GLN A 499 6.74 -1.12 31.83
N PHE A 500 6.21 -1.02 30.61
CA PHE A 500 7.02 -0.97 29.40
C PHE A 500 6.75 0.33 28.66
N ILE A 501 7.80 0.93 28.12
CA ILE A 501 7.71 2.08 27.22
C ILE A 501 8.10 1.59 25.83
N LEU A 502 7.14 1.68 24.91
CA LEU A 502 7.36 1.42 23.49
C LEU A 502 7.83 2.72 22.85
N VAL A 503 9.05 2.78 22.36
CA VAL A 503 9.56 3.95 21.64
C VAL A 503 9.06 3.85 20.20
N LEU A 504 8.12 4.74 19.85
CA LEU A 504 7.43 4.75 18.58
C LEU A 504 7.86 5.95 17.73
N THR A 505 7.85 5.77 16.41
CA THR A 505 8.09 6.85 15.45
C THR A 505 6.86 7.15 14.60
N ALA A 506 6.49 8.43 14.54
CA ALA A 506 5.45 9.00 13.69
C ALA A 506 6.01 10.22 12.96
N ASP A 507 6.07 10.20 11.62
CA ASP A 507 6.56 11.32 10.78
C ASP A 507 7.90 11.94 11.27
N GLN A 508 8.87 11.08 11.62
CA GLN A 508 10.20 11.45 12.16
C GLN A 508 10.20 12.02 13.60
N GLN A 509 9.07 12.01 14.29
CA GLN A 509 8.97 12.34 15.71
C GLN A 509 8.95 11.07 16.55
N GLU A 510 9.68 11.08 17.67
CA GLU A 510 9.78 9.97 18.61
C GLU A 510 8.96 10.25 19.87
N PHE A 511 8.19 9.26 20.31
CA PHE A 511 7.49 9.31 21.58
C PHE A 511 7.41 7.93 22.21
N GLY A 512 7.29 7.89 23.53
CA GLY A 512 7.08 6.65 24.26
C GLY A 512 5.60 6.38 24.48
N LEU A 513 5.14 5.17 24.20
CA LEU A 513 3.82 4.69 24.62
C LEU A 513 4.00 3.78 25.83
N LEU A 514 3.46 4.20 26.97
CA LEU A 514 3.52 3.45 28.23
C LEU A 514 2.40 2.39 28.25
N VAL A 515 2.79 1.13 28.47
CA VAL A 515 1.89 -0.04 28.51
C VAL A 515 2.23 -0.93 29.70
N ASP A 516 1.30 -1.81 30.09
CA ASP A 516 1.49 -2.67 31.26
C ASP A 516 2.36 -3.89 30.96
N ASP A 517 2.25 -4.45 29.77
CA ASP A 517 2.92 -5.70 29.41
C ASP A 517 3.11 -5.81 27.90
N VAL A 518 4.22 -6.42 27.50
CA VAL A 518 4.58 -6.65 26.10
C VAL A 518 4.62 -8.15 25.84
N ARG A 519 3.99 -8.58 24.75
CA ARG A 519 3.94 -9.97 24.30
C ARG A 519 4.73 -10.12 23.00
N ASP A 520 4.76 -11.35 22.49
CA ASP A 520 5.46 -11.66 21.25
C ASP A 520 4.89 -10.89 20.04
N THR A 521 5.70 -10.85 18.98
CA THR A 521 5.30 -10.33 17.68
C THR A 521 4.45 -11.37 16.94
N GLU A 522 3.32 -10.95 16.40
CA GLU A 522 2.43 -11.79 15.61
C GLU A 522 2.17 -11.19 14.23
N GLU A 523 2.02 -12.04 13.22
CA GLU A 523 1.48 -11.63 11.92
C GLU A 523 -0.04 -11.53 12.02
N ILE A 524 -0.56 -10.31 11.86
CA ILE A 524 -1.98 -10.02 12.02
C ILE A 524 -2.64 -9.64 10.70
N VAL A 525 -3.88 -10.08 10.51
CA VAL A 525 -4.69 -9.68 9.35
C VAL A 525 -5.49 -8.44 9.72
N VAL A 526 -5.20 -7.31 9.05
CA VAL A 526 -5.90 -6.05 9.30
C VAL A 526 -7.31 -6.10 8.73
N LYS A 527 -8.31 -6.02 9.61
CA LYS A 527 -9.72 -5.82 9.23
C LYS A 527 -10.11 -4.36 9.47
N PRO A 528 -10.69 -3.66 8.47
CA PRO A 528 -11.13 -2.28 8.65
C PRO A 528 -12.25 -2.20 9.69
N LEU A 529 -12.25 -1.13 10.48
CA LEU A 529 -13.31 -0.87 11.46
C LEU A 529 -14.64 -0.58 10.75
N GLY A 530 -15.73 -1.11 11.30
CA GLY A 530 -17.08 -0.90 10.76
C GLY A 530 -17.52 0.58 10.83
N LYS A 531 -18.60 0.93 10.10
CA LYS A 531 -19.10 2.32 9.97
C LYS A 531 -19.29 3.06 11.31
N LEU A 532 -19.63 2.35 12.39
CA LEU A 532 -19.83 2.91 13.73
C LEU A 532 -18.53 3.34 14.43
N LEU A 533 -17.39 2.76 14.04
CA LEU A 533 -16.07 2.99 14.65
C LEU A 533 -15.10 3.69 13.68
N LYS A 534 -15.60 4.12 12.51
CA LYS A 534 -14.80 4.69 11.43
C LYS A 534 -14.14 6.02 11.80
N ASP A 535 -14.77 6.78 12.69
CA ASP A 535 -14.30 8.11 13.10
C ASP A 535 -13.40 8.06 14.35
N ASN A 536 -12.98 6.87 14.81
CA ASN A 536 -12.06 6.76 15.93
C ASN A 536 -10.62 7.10 15.47
N PRO A 537 -9.98 8.13 16.04
CA PRO A 537 -8.67 8.57 15.58
C PRO A 537 -7.53 7.62 15.99
N CYS A 538 -7.67 6.81 17.05
CA CYS A 538 -6.53 6.07 17.59
C CYS A 538 -6.28 4.71 16.92
N PHE A 539 -7.18 4.23 16.06
CA PHE A 539 -7.13 2.86 15.56
C PHE A 539 -7.20 2.78 14.03
N ALA A 540 -6.23 2.07 13.44
CA ALA A 540 -6.20 1.79 12.01
C ALA A 540 -7.15 0.64 11.62
N GLY A 541 -7.44 -0.26 12.55
CA GLY A 541 -8.16 -1.50 12.26
C GLY A 541 -8.37 -2.37 13.50
N ALA A 542 -8.88 -3.57 13.27
CA ALA A 542 -8.93 -4.65 14.25
C ALA A 542 -8.38 -5.94 13.64
N THR A 543 -7.89 -6.83 14.49
CA THR A 543 -7.48 -8.19 14.11
C THR A 543 -8.12 -9.21 15.06
N ILE A 544 -8.24 -10.44 14.60
CA ILE A 544 -8.60 -11.59 15.43
C ILE A 544 -7.31 -12.35 15.71
N MET A 545 -6.97 -12.49 16.98
CA MET A 545 -5.73 -13.13 17.43
C MET A 545 -5.78 -14.66 17.33
N GLY A 546 -4.62 -15.28 17.55
CA GLY A 546 -4.45 -16.72 17.64
C GLY A 546 -5.17 -17.41 18.81
N ASP A 547 -5.96 -16.70 19.62
CA ASP A 547 -6.85 -17.29 20.63
C ASP A 547 -8.34 -16.94 20.38
N GLY A 548 -8.65 -16.39 19.20
CA GLY A 548 -9.99 -15.95 18.82
C GLY A 548 -10.43 -14.63 19.46
N ARG A 549 -9.59 -13.99 20.29
CA ARG A 549 -9.89 -12.67 20.85
C ARG A 549 -9.63 -11.57 19.83
N VAL A 550 -10.39 -10.49 19.92
CA VAL A 550 -10.19 -9.31 19.08
C VAL A 550 -9.15 -8.40 19.72
N ALA A 551 -8.19 -7.92 18.92
CA ALA A 551 -7.26 -6.87 19.30
C ALA A 551 -7.42 -5.67 18.35
N LEU A 552 -7.37 -4.46 18.90
CA LEU A 552 -7.41 -3.23 18.11
C LEU A 552 -5.99 -2.87 17.66
N ILE A 553 -5.85 -2.44 16.42
CA ILE A 553 -4.57 -2.09 15.81
C ILE A 553 -4.39 -0.59 15.96
N LEU A 554 -3.34 -0.18 16.67
CA LEU A 554 -3.08 1.23 16.95
C LEU A 554 -2.61 1.95 15.68
N ASP A 555 -3.21 3.09 15.38
CA ASP A 555 -2.65 4.06 14.44
C ASP A 555 -1.67 4.95 15.22
N VAL A 556 -0.38 4.69 15.06
CA VAL A 556 0.68 5.36 15.81
C VAL A 556 0.69 6.88 15.54
N LYS A 557 0.49 7.28 14.29
CA LYS A 557 0.51 8.69 13.90
C LYS A 557 -0.67 9.43 14.51
N SER A 558 -1.88 8.92 14.26
CA SER A 558 -3.10 9.56 14.77
C SER A 558 -3.17 9.53 16.30
N THR A 559 -2.56 8.52 16.94
CA THR A 559 -2.39 8.47 18.40
C THR A 559 -1.45 9.57 18.91
N ALA A 560 -0.32 9.81 18.26
CA ALA A 560 0.61 10.88 18.62
C ALA A 560 -0.05 12.27 18.52
N ASP A 561 -0.81 12.49 17.45
CA ASP A 561 -1.57 13.72 17.21
C ASP A 561 -2.66 13.91 18.28
N PHE A 562 -3.44 12.86 18.56
CA PHE A 562 -4.51 12.88 19.56
C PHE A 562 -3.98 13.13 20.97
N ALA A 563 -2.85 12.52 21.33
CA ALA A 563 -2.17 12.74 22.61
C ALA A 563 -1.44 14.09 22.69
N GLY A 564 -1.38 14.85 21.59
CA GLY A 564 -0.76 16.17 21.54
C GLY A 564 0.77 16.14 21.66
N VAL A 565 1.42 15.03 21.32
CA VAL A 565 2.88 14.84 21.40
C VAL A 565 3.62 15.98 20.70
N THR A 566 3.16 16.38 19.51
CA THR A 566 3.70 17.48 18.69
C THR A 566 3.70 18.83 19.42
N ARG A 567 2.73 19.06 20.31
CA ARG A 567 2.63 20.27 21.13
C ARG A 567 3.59 20.23 22.33
N HIS A 568 3.79 19.05 22.92
CA HIS A 568 4.67 18.85 24.08
C HIS A 568 6.14 18.88 23.68
N GLU A 569 6.51 18.27 22.55
CA GLU A 569 7.88 18.29 22.03
C GLU A 569 8.35 19.72 21.70
N ARG A 570 7.47 20.56 21.10
CA ARG A 570 7.78 21.99 20.86
C ARG A 570 8.08 22.76 22.14
N LYS A 571 7.40 22.43 23.25
CA LYS A 571 7.66 23.06 24.56
C LYS A 571 8.97 22.56 25.18
N LEU A 572 9.26 21.27 25.07
CA LEU A 572 10.48 20.65 25.57
C LEU A 572 11.73 21.18 24.84
N ARG A 573 11.70 21.27 23.50
CA ARG A 573 12.78 21.85 22.68
C ARG A 573 13.04 23.34 22.99
N HIS A 574 12.05 24.08 23.50
CA HIS A 574 12.25 25.47 23.94
C HIS A 574 12.96 25.60 25.30
N GLN A 575 12.99 24.55 26.12
CA GLN A 575 13.77 24.55 27.38
C GLN A 575 15.21 24.04 27.19
N GLU A 576 15.49 23.25 26.16
CA GLU A 576 16.87 22.85 25.82
C GLU A 576 17.76 24.03 25.37
N ASN A 577 17.21 25.25 25.21
CA ASN A 577 18.02 26.39 24.75
C ASN A 577 17.68 27.72 25.46
N PRO A 578 18.51 28.13 26.44
CA PRO A 578 18.90 29.55 26.48
C PRO A 578 20.41 29.84 26.38
N LEU A 579 21.34 28.87 26.44
CA LEU A 579 22.78 29.16 26.61
C LEU A 579 23.79 28.21 25.95
N ALA A 580 23.39 27.31 25.05
CA ALA A 580 24.32 26.33 24.45
C ALA A 580 24.67 26.67 22.99
N ALA A 581 25.44 27.76 22.79
CA ALA A 581 26.07 28.07 21.51
C ALA A 581 27.52 27.54 21.42
N ASP A 582 27.96 26.71 22.36
CA ASP A 582 29.31 26.15 22.34
C ASP A 582 29.30 24.78 23.06
N THR A 583 28.62 23.80 22.47
CA THR A 583 28.69 22.42 22.93
C THR A 583 29.05 21.54 21.75
N GLN A 584 30.26 20.99 21.81
CA GLN A 584 30.72 19.88 20.98
C GLN A 584 29.63 18.79 20.91
N PRO A 585 29.58 17.99 19.82
CA PRO A 585 28.57 16.94 19.66
C PRO A 585 28.49 16.11 20.93
N ILE A 586 27.31 16.14 21.57
CA ILE A 586 26.96 15.33 22.73
C ILE A 586 27.22 13.88 22.32
N ARG A 587 28.23 13.25 22.94
CA ARG A 587 28.49 11.82 22.76
C ARG A 587 27.23 11.08 23.20
N ALA A 588 26.64 10.31 22.29
CA ALA A 588 25.58 9.38 22.64
C ALA A 588 26.11 8.46 23.75
N ALA A 589 25.34 8.27 24.82
CA ALA A 589 25.66 7.29 25.86
C ALA A 589 25.84 5.92 25.19
N GLU A 590 27.06 5.43 25.16
CA GLU A 590 27.41 4.18 24.50
C GLU A 590 27.25 3.06 25.53
N ASN A 591 26.34 2.11 25.27
CA ASN A 591 26.18 0.94 26.14
C ASN A 591 27.32 -0.04 25.89
N TYR A 592 27.89 -0.59 26.95
CA TYR A 592 28.97 -1.58 26.86
C TYR A 592 28.54 -2.92 27.47
N LEU A 593 28.78 -4.00 26.74
CA LEU A 593 28.75 -5.36 27.26
C LEU A 593 30.05 -5.64 28.00
N LEU A 594 29.96 -5.89 29.30
CA LEU A 594 31.09 -6.27 30.13
C LEU A 594 31.30 -7.78 30.04
N VAL A 595 32.48 -8.17 29.59
CA VAL A 595 32.89 -9.55 29.42
C VAL A 595 34.16 -9.84 30.21
N ARG A 596 34.38 -11.12 30.49
CA ARG A 596 35.68 -11.62 30.94
C ARG A 596 36.31 -12.39 29.77
N PRO A 597 37.45 -11.94 29.23
CA PRO A 597 38.08 -12.61 28.10
C PRO A 597 38.58 -14.03 28.47
N ASP A 598 39.19 -14.22 29.64
CA ASP A 598 39.77 -15.48 30.13
C ASP A 598 39.51 -15.72 31.64
N GLY A 599 40.10 -16.77 32.22
CA GLY A 599 40.06 -17.04 33.67
C GLY A 599 41.00 -16.17 34.51
N THR A 600 41.94 -15.45 33.89
CA THR A 600 43.09 -14.81 34.57
C THR A 600 43.24 -13.31 34.35
N SER A 601 42.59 -12.71 33.37
CA SER A 601 42.67 -11.31 32.97
C SER A 601 41.50 -10.48 33.51
N GLY A 602 41.65 -9.16 33.37
CA GLY A 602 40.69 -8.15 33.83
C GLY A 602 39.35 -8.17 33.12
N ARG A 603 38.47 -7.23 33.48
CA ARG A 603 37.18 -7.04 32.79
C ARG A 603 37.44 -6.32 31.46
N SER A 604 36.72 -6.69 30.42
CA SER A 604 36.73 -5.98 29.15
C SER A 604 35.34 -5.48 28.79
N ALA A 605 35.27 -4.39 28.05
CA ALA A 605 34.05 -3.74 27.57
C ALA A 605 33.99 -3.81 26.04
N ILE A 606 32.88 -4.30 25.53
CA ILE A 606 32.58 -4.35 24.10
C ILE A 606 31.37 -3.43 23.84
N SER A 607 31.47 -2.50 22.89
CA SER A 607 30.34 -1.62 22.56
C SER A 607 29.14 -2.46 22.10
N LEU A 608 28.02 -2.31 22.79
CA LEU A 608 26.78 -3.06 22.54
C LEU A 608 26.23 -2.76 21.14
N SER A 609 26.46 -1.55 20.63
CA SER A 609 26.09 -1.17 19.25
C SER A 609 26.78 -2.02 18.18
N LYS A 610 27.93 -2.62 18.52
CA LYS A 610 28.68 -3.51 17.64
C LYS A 610 28.38 -5.00 17.88
N VAL A 611 27.49 -5.33 18.83
CA VAL A 611 27.09 -6.71 19.11
C VAL A 611 25.86 -7.06 18.27
N SER A 612 26.00 -8.04 17.37
CA SER A 612 24.87 -8.63 16.64
C SER A 612 24.15 -9.65 17.52
N ARG A 613 24.90 -10.58 18.16
CA ARG A 613 24.34 -11.70 18.94
C ARG A 613 25.28 -12.19 20.03
N LEU A 614 24.72 -12.91 21.00
CA LEU A 614 25.45 -13.70 22.01
C LEU A 614 25.06 -15.17 21.83
N GLU A 615 26.04 -16.05 21.75
CA GLU A 615 25.84 -17.49 21.49
C GLU A 615 26.63 -18.32 22.51
N GLU A 616 26.06 -19.45 22.94
CA GLU A 616 26.75 -20.48 23.72
C GLU A 616 26.93 -21.71 22.84
N ILE A 617 28.17 -22.12 22.60
CA ILE A 617 28.47 -23.27 21.76
C ILE A 617 29.34 -24.27 22.49
N SER A 618 29.12 -25.55 22.17
CA SER A 618 29.98 -26.62 22.65
C SER A 618 31.33 -26.59 21.92
N THR A 619 32.42 -26.86 22.63
CA THR A 619 33.80 -26.76 22.10
C THR A 619 34.11 -27.79 21.02
N ASP A 620 33.34 -28.88 20.95
CA ASP A 620 33.41 -29.90 19.89
C ASP A 620 32.99 -29.38 18.50
N ARG A 621 32.28 -28.24 18.43
CA ARG A 621 31.87 -27.60 17.18
C ARG A 621 32.93 -26.69 16.56
N ILE A 622 34.05 -26.48 17.25
CA ILE A 622 35.16 -25.66 16.75
C ILE A 622 35.97 -26.46 15.75
N GLU A 623 36.07 -25.93 14.54
CA GLU A 623 36.88 -26.47 13.45
C GLU A 623 38.11 -25.59 13.22
N TYR A 624 39.17 -26.15 12.61
CA TYR A 624 40.36 -25.40 12.23
C TYR A 624 40.47 -25.30 10.70
N SER A 625 40.49 -24.07 10.18
CA SER A 625 40.67 -23.79 8.76
C SER A 625 41.68 -22.66 8.54
N ALA A 626 42.67 -22.86 7.66
CA ALA A 626 43.74 -21.90 7.40
C ALA A 626 44.45 -21.36 8.66
N GLY A 627 44.66 -22.23 9.66
CA GLY A 627 45.30 -21.88 10.94
C GLY A 627 44.41 -21.11 11.92
N ARG A 628 43.09 -21.11 11.71
CA ARG A 628 42.12 -20.31 12.48
C ARG A 628 41.00 -21.18 13.03
N GLU A 629 40.52 -20.85 14.21
CA GLU A 629 39.29 -21.41 14.78
C GLU A 629 38.09 -20.84 14.01
N VAL A 630 37.23 -21.72 13.53
CA VAL A 630 36.00 -21.38 12.82
C VAL A 630 34.87 -22.29 13.27
N ILE A 631 33.64 -21.86 13.07
CA ILE A 631 32.47 -22.72 13.27
C ILE A 631 31.56 -22.66 12.05
N GLN A 632 30.88 -23.77 11.76
CA GLN A 632 29.77 -23.74 10.83
C GLN A 632 28.55 -23.11 11.53
N TYR A 633 28.15 -21.93 11.05
CA TYR A 633 27.09 -21.14 11.65
C TYR A 633 26.12 -20.66 10.57
N ARG A 634 24.83 -21.02 10.70
CA ARG A 634 23.73 -20.62 9.81
C ARG A 634 24.02 -20.80 8.30
N GLY A 635 24.70 -21.89 7.94
CA GLY A 635 25.06 -22.19 6.54
C GLY A 635 26.28 -21.44 6.01
N GLY A 636 26.96 -20.65 6.84
CA GLY A 636 28.24 -19.99 6.56
C GLY A 636 29.35 -20.41 7.53
N ILE A 637 30.54 -19.82 7.36
CA ILE A 637 31.71 -20.02 8.22
C ILE A 637 31.86 -18.76 9.09
N LEU A 638 31.77 -18.91 10.41
CA LEU A 638 32.02 -17.83 11.35
C LEU A 638 33.45 -17.97 11.92
N PRO A 639 34.38 -17.06 11.61
CA PRO A 639 35.69 -17.04 12.23
C PRO A 639 35.62 -16.66 13.70
N LEU A 640 36.40 -17.35 14.54
CA LEU A 640 36.51 -17.10 15.97
C LEU A 640 37.84 -16.42 16.31
N ILE A 641 37.77 -15.39 17.16
CA ILE A 641 38.92 -14.69 17.72
C ILE A 641 38.86 -14.82 19.24
N ARG A 642 39.90 -15.37 19.84
CA ARG A 642 40.11 -15.34 21.30
C ARG A 642 40.80 -14.03 21.66
N LEU A 643 40.32 -13.38 22.72
CA LEU A 643 40.88 -12.11 23.20
C LEU A 643 42.22 -12.30 23.95
N ASP A 644 42.67 -13.54 24.12
CA ASP A 644 43.86 -13.90 24.87
C ASP A 644 45.12 -13.70 24.00
N ASN A 645 46.05 -12.86 24.44
CA ASN A 645 47.32 -12.60 23.75
C ASN A 645 48.33 -13.77 23.83
N HIS A 646 47.93 -14.93 24.36
CA HIS A 646 48.79 -16.11 24.45
C HIS A 646 48.31 -17.18 23.46
N HIS A 647 48.96 -17.22 22.30
CA HIS A 647 48.79 -18.26 21.27
C HIS A 647 49.17 -19.70 21.69
N ASP A 648 49.33 -19.99 22.99
CA ASP A 648 49.95 -21.24 23.46
C ASP A 648 49.28 -21.89 24.70
N ILE A 649 48.04 -21.50 25.04
CA ILE A 649 47.30 -22.14 26.13
C ILE A 649 46.21 -23.02 25.51
N ARG A 650 46.33 -24.33 25.74
CA ARG A 650 45.30 -25.32 25.44
C ARG A 650 43.95 -24.88 26.00
N PRO A 651 42.83 -25.23 25.35
CA PRO A 651 41.50 -24.84 25.83
C PRO A 651 41.37 -25.21 27.31
N ASP A 652 40.96 -24.24 28.12
CA ASP A 652 40.39 -24.50 29.44
C ASP A 652 39.35 -25.62 29.28
N ASP A 653 39.26 -26.48 30.30
CA ASP A 653 38.43 -27.70 30.40
C ASP A 653 36.91 -27.38 30.44
N GLN A 654 36.45 -26.45 29.59
CA GLN A 654 35.08 -25.98 29.49
C GLN A 654 34.39 -26.65 28.29
N ASP A 655 33.32 -27.38 28.58
CA ASP A 655 32.49 -28.02 27.55
C ASP A 655 31.74 -26.99 26.68
N ILE A 656 31.54 -25.76 27.16
CA ILE A 656 30.79 -24.70 26.49
C ILE A 656 31.59 -23.40 26.51
N ILE A 657 31.69 -22.74 25.35
CA ILE A 657 32.24 -21.38 25.21
C ILE A 657 31.17 -20.39 24.80
N ARG A 658 31.35 -19.13 25.21
CA ARG A 658 30.48 -18.02 24.83
C ARG A 658 31.10 -17.21 23.72
N ILE A 659 30.29 -16.83 22.75
CA ILE A 659 30.71 -16.08 21.58
C ILE A 659 29.88 -14.81 21.47
N VAL A 660 30.56 -13.68 21.41
CA VAL A 660 29.98 -12.38 21.04
C VAL A 660 30.13 -12.21 19.55
N VAL A 661 29.03 -12.31 18.80
CA VAL A 661 29.02 -12.18 17.34
C VAL A 661 28.88 -10.72 16.97
N GLN A 662 29.76 -10.24 16.10
CA GLN A 662 29.81 -8.85 15.66
C GLN A 662 29.86 -8.75 14.15
N PRO A 663 29.11 -7.80 13.53
CA PRO A 663 29.24 -7.52 12.12
C PRO A 663 30.48 -6.66 11.89
N THR A 664 31.27 -7.01 10.88
CA THR A 664 32.43 -6.24 10.42
C THR A 664 32.27 -5.91 8.94
N GLU A 665 33.11 -5.03 8.40
CA GLU A 665 33.13 -4.68 6.97
C GLU A 665 33.35 -5.90 6.04
N PHE A 666 33.83 -7.03 6.57
CA PHE A 666 34.19 -8.23 5.80
C PHE A 666 33.37 -9.48 6.15
N GLY A 667 32.30 -9.31 6.95
CA GLY A 667 31.44 -10.41 7.41
C GLY A 667 31.25 -10.42 8.92
N GLU A 668 30.64 -11.48 9.45
CA GLU A 668 30.48 -11.65 10.90
C GLU A 668 31.74 -12.29 11.51
N VAL A 669 32.09 -11.88 12.73
CA VAL A 669 33.17 -12.50 13.53
C VAL A 669 32.65 -12.84 14.93
N GLY A 670 33.09 -13.97 15.46
CA GLY A 670 32.82 -14.37 16.84
C GLY A 670 34.00 -14.05 17.77
N LEU A 671 33.79 -13.20 18.77
CA LEU A 671 34.74 -13.03 19.86
C LEU A 671 34.46 -14.05 20.94
N VAL A 672 35.40 -14.94 21.21
CA VAL A 672 35.28 -15.94 22.29
C VAL A 672 35.57 -15.25 23.62
N VAL A 673 34.63 -15.38 24.56
CA VAL A 673 34.74 -14.84 25.92
C VAL A 673 34.45 -15.95 26.92
N ASN A 674 35.13 -15.89 28.07
CA ASN A 674 34.92 -16.83 29.17
C ASN A 674 33.57 -16.59 29.87
N ASP A 675 33.25 -15.33 30.17
CA ASP A 675 32.04 -14.98 30.94
C ASP A 675 31.43 -13.65 30.49
N ILE A 676 30.11 -13.53 30.58
CA ILE A 676 29.40 -12.28 30.35
C ILE A 676 29.00 -11.76 31.73
N ILE A 677 29.54 -10.61 32.09
CA ILE A 677 29.42 -10.06 33.45
C ILE A 677 28.13 -9.26 33.60
N ASP A 678 27.92 -8.26 32.73
CA ASP A 678 26.83 -7.29 32.84
C ASP A 678 26.71 -6.43 31.57
N ILE A 679 25.62 -5.66 31.42
CA ILE A 679 25.51 -4.58 30.43
C ILE A 679 25.45 -3.25 31.17
N VAL A 680 26.37 -2.35 30.86
CA VAL A 680 26.49 -1.07 31.56
C VAL A 680 26.32 0.09 30.57
N SER A 681 25.40 0.98 30.90
CA SER A 681 25.25 2.31 30.30
C SER A 681 26.08 3.28 31.12
N ASP A 682 27.00 4.02 30.50
CA ASP A 682 27.78 5.00 31.26
C ASP A 682 27.89 6.34 30.54
N ASP A 683 27.48 7.40 31.25
CA ASP A 683 27.63 8.81 30.85
C ASP A 683 29.00 9.37 31.31
N GLU A 684 29.76 8.65 32.15
CA GLU A 684 31.01 9.12 32.78
C GLU A 684 32.23 8.21 32.54
N ALA A 685 32.30 7.47 31.43
CA ALA A 685 33.52 6.73 31.08
C ALA A 685 34.66 7.72 30.73
N ALA A 686 35.48 8.09 31.72
CA ALA A 686 36.78 8.72 31.51
C ALA A 686 37.76 7.70 30.91
N MET A 687 37.51 7.26 29.67
CA MET A 687 38.39 6.38 28.92
C MET A 687 39.72 7.11 28.75
N GLN A 688 40.74 6.68 29.49
CA GLN A 688 42.09 7.19 29.30
C GLN A 688 42.70 6.42 28.14
N GLN A 689 42.98 7.11 27.04
CA GLN A 689 43.82 6.58 25.96
C GLN A 689 45.27 6.52 26.44
N ASN A 690 45.56 5.59 27.35
CA ASN A 690 46.91 5.34 27.83
C ASN A 690 47.53 4.23 26.99
N GLY A 691 48.29 4.61 25.97
CA GLY A 691 49.07 3.70 25.12
C GLY A 691 48.22 2.94 24.11
N LYS A 692 48.65 2.93 22.85
CA LYS A 692 48.06 2.07 21.81
C LYS A 692 48.51 0.64 22.03
N THR A 693 47.80 -0.10 22.87
CA THR A 693 47.91 -1.57 22.90
C THR A 693 47.01 -2.11 21.78
N GLU A 694 47.60 -2.87 20.85
CA GLU A 694 46.90 -3.37 19.66
C GLU A 694 45.68 -4.22 20.04
N GLY A 695 44.49 -3.85 19.54
CA GLY A 695 43.21 -4.52 19.86
C GLY A 695 42.46 -3.96 21.08
N ILE A 696 43.01 -2.94 21.76
CA ILE A 696 42.37 -2.25 22.89
C ILE A 696 42.23 -0.75 22.52
N LEU A 697 40.99 -0.26 22.56
CA LEU A 697 40.61 1.13 22.28
C LEU A 697 41.08 2.10 23.39
N GLY A 698 41.16 1.59 24.62
CA GLY A 698 41.65 2.29 25.80
C GLY A 698 41.29 1.55 27.09
N THR A 699 41.73 2.07 28.23
CA THR A 699 41.36 1.54 29.54
C THR A 699 40.61 2.64 30.31
N GLY A 700 39.53 2.27 30.98
CA GLY A 700 38.75 3.19 31.79
C GLY A 700 38.23 2.51 33.06
N ILE A 701 37.45 3.25 33.83
CA ILE A 701 36.83 2.73 35.05
C ILE A 701 35.34 2.60 34.78
N LEU A 702 34.81 1.36 34.86
CA LEU A 702 33.38 1.06 34.78
C LEU A 702 32.97 0.38 36.09
N GLN A 703 31.89 0.86 36.71
CA GLN A 703 31.43 0.39 38.03
C GLN A 703 32.56 0.37 39.10
N GLY A 704 33.43 1.38 39.10
CA GLY A 704 34.55 1.49 40.04
C GLY A 704 35.68 0.46 39.86
N ARG A 705 35.70 -0.29 38.75
CA ARG A 705 36.77 -1.23 38.39
C ARG A 705 37.41 -0.88 37.05
N VAL A 706 38.73 -1.10 36.95
CA VAL A 706 39.48 -0.93 35.71
C VAL A 706 38.96 -1.93 34.67
N THR A 707 38.61 -1.43 33.49
CA THR A 707 38.03 -2.17 32.38
C THR A 707 38.68 -1.77 31.06
N ASP A 708 39.09 -2.76 30.27
CA ASP A 708 39.70 -2.55 28.96
C ASP A 708 38.64 -2.51 27.86
N PHE A 709 38.62 -1.46 27.05
CA PHE A 709 37.68 -1.31 25.94
C PHE A 709 38.24 -1.98 24.69
N ILE A 710 37.52 -2.93 24.11
CA ILE A 710 37.99 -3.73 22.99
C ILE A 710 37.81 -2.99 21.66
N ASP A 711 38.87 -2.96 20.84
CA ASP A 711 38.82 -2.50 19.44
C ASP A 711 38.70 -3.69 18.49
N CYS A 712 37.46 -4.09 18.24
CA CYS A 712 37.13 -5.24 17.41
C CYS A 712 37.54 -5.05 15.94
N ASP A 713 37.50 -3.82 15.43
CA ASP A 713 37.87 -3.51 14.04
C ASP A 713 39.39 -3.67 13.84
N SER A 714 40.18 -3.23 14.82
CA SER A 714 41.63 -3.45 14.84
C SER A 714 42.00 -4.93 15.02
N LEU A 715 41.29 -5.66 15.90
CA LEU A 715 41.49 -7.10 16.08
C LEU A 715 41.21 -7.88 14.79
N PHE A 716 40.12 -7.54 14.09
CA PHE A 716 39.75 -8.19 12.84
C PHE A 716 40.71 -7.83 11.69
N LYS A 717 41.17 -6.58 11.61
CA LYS A 717 42.20 -6.16 10.64
C LYS A 717 43.51 -6.90 10.84
N ARG A 718 43.93 -7.18 12.09
CA ARG A 718 45.06 -8.08 12.38
C ARG A 718 44.75 -9.51 11.94
N PHE A 719 43.56 -10.01 12.26
CA PHE A 719 43.12 -11.36 11.87
C PHE A 719 43.11 -11.58 10.34
N HIS A 720 42.90 -10.52 9.54
CA HIS A 720 43.05 -10.57 8.08
C HIS A 720 44.46 -10.20 7.56
N GLY A 721 45.16 -9.29 8.22
CA GLY A 721 46.43 -8.71 7.77
C GLY A 721 47.67 -9.58 8.00
N THR A 722 47.62 -10.58 8.88
CA THR A 722 48.75 -11.46 9.22
C THR A 722 49.23 -12.40 8.10
N HIS A 723 48.64 -12.36 6.90
CA HIS A 723 49.18 -13.02 5.71
C HIS A 723 49.41 -12.10 4.51
N GLY A 724 49.36 -10.78 4.70
CA GLY A 724 49.56 -9.82 3.62
C GLY A 724 51.00 -9.31 3.43
N ASN A 725 51.92 -9.49 4.39
CA ASN A 725 53.15 -8.70 4.36
C ASN A 725 54.36 -9.25 5.16
N GLU A 726 54.73 -10.53 5.02
CA GLU A 726 56.04 -11.03 5.53
C GLU A 726 56.91 -11.80 4.51
N ASP A 727 56.62 -11.73 3.21
CA ASP A 727 57.54 -12.22 2.15
C ASP A 727 57.81 -11.15 1.08
N SER A 728 58.38 -10.01 1.47
CA SER A 728 59.17 -9.14 0.57
C SER A 728 59.85 -7.99 1.30
N ASN A 729 60.81 -8.29 2.18
CA ASN A 729 62.04 -7.50 2.35
C ASN A 729 62.89 -8.06 3.51
N GLY A 730 63.84 -8.90 3.15
CA GLY A 730 64.95 -9.29 4.01
C GLY A 730 66.08 -9.77 3.10
N SER A 731 67.15 -8.97 3.07
CA SER A 731 68.35 -9.14 2.23
C SER A 731 69.13 -10.42 2.48
#